data_AF-B9GBR8-F1
#
_entry.id   AF-B9GBR8-F1
#
_cell.length_a   1.000
_cell.length_b   1.000
_cell.length_c   1.000
_cell.angle_alpha   90.00
_cell.angle_beta   90.00
_cell.angle_gamma   90.00
#
_symmetry.space_group_name_H-M   'P 1'
#
loop_
_entity.id
_entity.type
_entity.pdbx_description
1 polymer ?
#
loop_
_entity_poly.entity_id
_entity_poly.type
_entity_poly.pdbx_seq_one_letter_code
_entity_poly.pdbx_strand_id
1 'polypeptide(L)'
;MRIGLWIPGMRSGIVTGNPADVEHILRTNFANYPKGQHAIGTLEDFLGHGLFNSDGEQWLWQRKNASYEFSKRSLRKFVVDVVQAEVANRLLPLLRRAAGDGVGGDAVVLDLQDVLQRFGFDTICMVAFGHDPRCLADGGVLEEAKSEFMHNFGEALDLVIGRFMDPIEVSWKIKKWLNIGTERRLKKAIADVHAFAMDIVRARRQSASVKDRDDVLSRFVASDEYSDEVLRDIVLSFLVAGRETTSSGLTWFFWLLSSRPDVVARIADEVRAVRKATGTRPGEPFGFDALREMHYLHAALTESMRLYPPVPTDPQSCAADDTLPDGTFVRAGWFVNYSAYAMGRLAAIWGEDCMEYRPERWLGDDGAFQPASPFRFTVFHAGPRMCLGKEMAYVQMKSIVANVIEELVVDVVKEVAGGGVPEHVFSISLRMKGGLPVKIRRKGHMRGTVRPSIQAAAPGPRWLRLAATLRPISPATAAVRYPLFPLACGHQVSAVTMAKEVDRFVELVVVRHGETSWNSSRIVQGQMDPELNEIGKQQAVVVARRLARKARPAAIYSSDLKRAAETVKIIAKVCDVSNDGGESLNQLSEQGISYLNKVAQNHIGERVIVVGHGAAILELCRHTDPPNSSIRRKIPNTSLNIFRISGVTGRWILERCGDVGHLSENGFLENAFGGDGASA
;
A
#
# COMPACT_ATOMS: atom_id res chain seq x y z
N MET A 1 6.98 15.41 22.51
CA MET A 1 7.86 16.51 22.03
C MET A 1 6.95 17.62 21.51
N ARG A 2 7.14 18.85 22.01
CA ARG A 2 6.42 20.05 21.56
C ARG A 2 7.47 21.13 21.28
N ILE A 3 7.45 21.70 20.09
CA ILE A 3 8.28 22.87 19.76
C ILE A 3 7.38 23.90 19.10
N GLY A 4 7.28 25.08 19.71
CA GLY A 4 6.77 26.28 19.06
C GLY A 4 7.94 27.06 18.48
N LEU A 5 7.90 27.36 17.19
CA LEU A 5 8.92 28.18 16.53
C LEU A 5 8.42 29.61 16.39
N TRP A 6 9.06 30.56 17.07
CA TRP A 6 8.81 31.99 16.91
C TRP A 6 10.11 32.68 16.52
N ILE A 7 10.23 33.01 15.23
CA ILE A 7 11.36 33.78 14.73
C ILE A 7 10.77 35.07 14.13
N PRO A 8 11.13 36.26 14.63
CA PRO A 8 10.65 37.52 14.10
C PRO A 8 10.86 37.61 12.57
N GLY A 9 9.79 37.81 11.81
CA GLY A 9 9.82 37.82 10.34
C GLY A 9 9.65 36.46 9.66
N MET A 10 9.64 35.35 10.40
CA MET A 10 9.32 34.01 9.88
C MET A 10 7.93 33.55 10.36
N ARG A 11 7.40 32.54 9.68
CA ARG A 11 6.09 31.94 9.99
C ARG A 11 6.15 31.21 11.33
N SER A 12 5.19 31.47 12.20
CA SER A 12 5.02 30.72 13.43
C SER A 12 4.38 29.36 13.15
N GLY A 13 4.69 28.38 13.99
CA GLY A 13 4.08 27.07 13.87
C GLY A 13 4.49 26.11 14.95
N ILE A 14 3.89 24.92 14.88
CA ILE A 14 4.08 23.85 15.84
C ILE A 14 4.64 22.59 15.19
N VAL A 15 5.50 21.91 15.94
CA VAL A 15 5.91 20.54 15.64
C VAL A 15 5.44 19.62 16.76
N THR A 16 4.60 18.64 16.43
CA THR A 16 4.11 17.63 17.37
C THR A 16 4.72 16.27 17.10
N GLY A 17 4.93 15.50 18.17
CA GLY A 17 5.22 14.07 18.12
C GLY A 17 4.19 13.24 18.86
N ASN A 18 3.01 13.80 19.18
CA ASN A 18 1.94 13.09 19.87
C ASN A 18 1.03 12.37 18.86
N PRO A 19 0.89 11.03 18.92
CA PRO A 19 0.02 10.29 18.00
C PRO A 19 -1.44 10.78 17.97
N ALA A 20 -1.98 11.26 19.09
CA ALA A 20 -3.35 11.78 19.14
C ALA A 20 -3.49 13.08 18.33
N ASP A 21 -2.53 13.99 18.44
CA ASP A 21 -2.51 15.22 17.63
C ASP A 21 -2.34 14.89 16.15
N VAL A 22 -1.47 13.94 15.82
CA VAL A 22 -1.27 13.48 14.43
C VAL A 22 -2.57 12.91 13.86
N GLU A 23 -3.28 12.09 14.63
CA GLU A 23 -4.58 11.59 14.24
C GLU A 23 -5.62 12.70 14.05
N HIS A 24 -5.59 13.72 14.92
CA HIS A 24 -6.45 14.88 14.78
C HIS A 24 -6.20 15.64 13.49
N ILE A 25 -4.94 15.96 13.25
CA ILE A 25 -4.46 16.69 12.08
C ILE A 25 -4.75 15.91 10.78
N LEU A 26 -4.45 14.61 10.75
CA LEU A 26 -4.50 13.82 9.53
C LEU A 26 -5.85 13.15 9.27
N ARG A 27 -6.72 13.02 10.27
CA ARG A 27 -7.99 12.28 10.13
C ARG A 27 -9.19 13.05 10.64
N THR A 28 -9.24 13.41 11.93
CA THR A 28 -10.50 13.88 12.52
C THR A 28 -10.84 15.33 12.17
N ASN A 29 -9.83 16.17 11.93
CA ASN A 29 -10.00 17.55 11.47
C ASN A 29 -9.20 17.86 10.19
N PHE A 30 -9.09 16.87 9.29
CA PHE A 30 -8.29 16.93 8.07
C PHE A 30 -8.52 18.20 7.22
N ALA A 31 -9.76 18.66 7.08
CA ALA A 31 -10.09 19.83 6.26
C ALA A 31 -9.49 21.14 6.81
N ASN A 32 -9.19 21.21 8.11
CA ASN A 32 -8.57 22.36 8.74
C ASN A 32 -7.04 22.39 8.57
N TYR A 33 -6.44 21.32 8.06
CA TYR A 33 -4.98 21.20 7.88
C TYR A 33 -4.58 20.90 6.42
N PRO A 34 -4.92 21.79 5.47
CA PRO A 34 -4.41 21.70 4.10
C PRO A 34 -2.88 21.81 4.04
N LYS A 35 -2.27 21.51 2.88
CA LYS A 35 -0.85 21.85 2.64
C LYS A 35 -0.64 23.37 2.75
N GLY A 36 -1.61 24.13 2.24
CA GLY A 36 -1.63 25.58 2.34
C GLY A 36 -0.79 26.26 1.25
N GLN A 37 -1.16 27.51 0.95
CA GLN A 37 -0.62 28.27 -0.19
C GLN A 37 0.90 28.46 -0.15
N HIS A 38 1.51 28.46 1.02
CA HIS A 38 2.96 28.64 1.14
C HIS A 38 3.76 27.43 0.73
N ALA A 39 3.36 26.24 1.20
CA ALA A 39 4.00 25.00 0.76
C ALA A 39 3.76 24.81 -0.74
N ILE A 40 2.52 25.06 -1.20
CA ILE A 40 2.14 24.96 -2.61
C ILE A 40 2.99 25.91 -3.48
N GLY A 41 3.01 27.20 -3.18
CA GLY A 41 3.74 28.20 -3.97
C GLY A 41 5.25 28.05 -3.92
N THR A 42 5.81 27.48 -2.84
CA THR A 42 7.26 27.20 -2.75
C THR A 42 7.67 26.08 -3.72
N LEU A 43 6.83 25.05 -3.85
CA LEU A 43 7.09 23.86 -4.67
C LEU A 43 6.54 23.96 -6.10
N GLU A 44 5.71 24.97 -6.40
CA GLU A 44 4.95 25.12 -7.65
C GLU A 44 5.83 25.07 -8.90
N ASP A 45 7.00 25.71 -8.89
CA ASP A 45 7.88 25.70 -10.07
C ASP A 45 8.34 24.29 -10.45
N PHE A 46 8.49 23.38 -9.47
CA PHE A 46 8.92 22.02 -9.71
C PHE A 46 7.72 21.07 -9.89
N LEU A 47 6.77 21.04 -8.94
CA LEU A 47 5.66 20.08 -8.91
C LEU A 47 4.37 20.55 -9.62
N GLY A 48 4.29 21.84 -9.99
CA GLY A 48 3.05 22.46 -10.43
C GLY A 48 1.91 22.23 -9.44
N HIS A 49 0.75 21.81 -9.91
CA HIS A 49 -0.41 21.46 -9.09
C HIS A 49 -0.69 19.95 -9.06
N GLY A 50 0.39 19.15 -9.02
CA GLY A 50 0.32 17.71 -8.96
C GLY A 50 -0.21 17.16 -7.62
N LEU A 51 -0.21 15.83 -7.49
CA LEU A 51 -0.89 15.11 -6.40
C LEU A 51 -0.37 15.48 -5.00
N PHE A 52 0.89 15.88 -4.92
CA PHE A 52 1.53 16.30 -3.67
C PHE A 52 1.42 17.79 -3.39
N ASN A 53 1.12 18.60 -4.42
CA ASN A 53 1.17 20.06 -4.36
C ASN A 53 -0.19 20.72 -4.63
N SER A 54 -1.26 20.03 -4.28
CA SER A 54 -2.65 20.47 -4.44
C SER A 54 -3.46 20.18 -3.17
N ASP A 55 -4.54 20.95 -2.99
CA ASP A 55 -5.55 20.81 -1.93
C ASP A 55 -6.96 20.76 -2.56
N GLY A 56 -7.98 20.51 -1.74
CA GLY A 56 -9.39 20.61 -2.15
C GLY A 56 -9.80 19.62 -3.24
N GLU A 57 -10.68 20.08 -4.15
CA GLU A 57 -11.27 19.24 -5.20
C GLU A 57 -10.24 18.70 -6.19
N GLN A 58 -9.25 19.51 -6.56
CA GLN A 58 -8.18 19.11 -7.48
C GLN A 58 -7.39 17.92 -6.90
N TRP A 59 -6.95 18.04 -5.64
CA TRP A 59 -6.27 16.95 -4.95
C TRP A 59 -7.16 15.71 -4.85
N LEU A 60 -8.41 15.88 -4.40
CA LEU A 60 -9.35 14.78 -4.19
C LEU A 60 -9.58 14.00 -5.49
N TRP A 61 -9.71 14.70 -6.60
CA TRP A 61 -9.87 14.09 -7.92
C TRP A 61 -8.62 13.32 -8.35
N GLN A 62 -7.43 13.93 -8.31
CA GLN A 62 -6.18 13.26 -8.68
C GLN A 62 -5.96 12.02 -7.81
N ARG A 63 -6.20 12.19 -6.50
CA ARG A 63 -6.10 11.14 -5.49
C ARG A 63 -7.06 10.00 -5.76
N LYS A 64 -8.32 10.28 -6.10
CA LYS A 64 -9.33 9.28 -6.42
C LYS A 64 -8.92 8.45 -7.64
N ASN A 65 -8.52 9.10 -8.73
CA ASN A 65 -8.09 8.40 -9.94
C ASN A 65 -6.86 7.53 -9.71
N ALA A 66 -5.84 8.06 -9.04
CA ALA A 66 -4.65 7.29 -8.69
C ALA A 66 -5.01 6.11 -7.78
N SER A 67 -5.78 6.33 -6.71
CA SER A 67 -6.15 5.28 -5.74
C SER A 67 -6.87 4.09 -6.37
N TYR A 68 -7.71 4.34 -7.37
CA TYR A 68 -8.38 3.28 -8.11
C TYR A 68 -7.36 2.37 -8.81
N GLU A 69 -6.38 2.95 -9.50
CA GLU A 69 -5.35 2.17 -10.20
C GLU A 69 -4.54 1.31 -9.23
N PHE A 70 -4.05 1.89 -8.13
CA PHE A 70 -3.31 1.17 -7.09
C PHE A 70 -4.13 0.08 -6.36
N SER A 71 -5.47 0.13 -6.47
CA SER A 71 -6.34 -0.91 -5.90
C SER A 71 -6.48 -2.15 -6.79
N LYS A 72 -6.15 -2.07 -8.09
CA LYS A 72 -6.31 -3.19 -9.02
C LYS A 72 -5.30 -4.30 -8.76
N ARG A 73 -5.77 -5.55 -8.82
CA ARG A 73 -4.89 -6.74 -8.80
C ARG A 73 -3.96 -6.80 -10.02
N SER A 74 -4.44 -6.38 -11.19
CA SER A 74 -3.63 -6.33 -12.42
C SER A 74 -2.40 -5.45 -12.25
N LEU A 75 -2.57 -4.23 -11.69
CA LEU A 75 -1.45 -3.33 -11.43
C LEU A 75 -0.48 -3.92 -10.40
N ARG A 76 -0.97 -4.58 -9.33
CA ARG A 76 -0.07 -5.23 -8.34
C ARG A 76 0.77 -6.33 -8.99
N LYS A 77 0.19 -7.14 -9.87
CA LYS A 77 0.93 -8.16 -10.62
C LYS A 77 1.93 -7.51 -11.56
N PHE A 78 1.51 -6.48 -12.32
CA PHE A 78 2.38 -5.74 -13.22
C PHE A 78 3.58 -5.12 -12.50
N VAL A 79 3.35 -4.51 -11.33
CA VAL A 79 4.41 -3.99 -10.46
C VAL A 79 5.42 -5.08 -10.12
N VAL A 80 4.95 -6.26 -9.72
CA VAL A 80 5.84 -7.39 -9.38
C VAL A 80 6.65 -7.81 -10.60
N ASP A 81 6.01 -7.96 -11.75
CA ASP A 81 6.66 -8.39 -13.00
C ASP A 81 7.74 -7.36 -13.43
N VAL A 82 7.45 -6.06 -13.37
CA VAL A 82 8.42 -4.98 -13.67
C VAL A 82 9.60 -5.03 -12.70
N VAL A 83 9.34 -5.11 -11.40
CA VAL A 83 10.39 -5.12 -10.37
C VAL A 83 11.27 -6.35 -10.51
N GLN A 84 10.70 -7.52 -10.78
CA GLN A 84 11.45 -8.75 -10.99
C GLN A 84 12.33 -8.67 -12.23
N ALA A 85 11.78 -8.14 -13.34
CA ALA A 85 12.55 -7.94 -14.57
C ALA A 85 13.71 -6.98 -14.34
N GLU A 86 13.49 -5.87 -13.63
CA GLU A 86 14.52 -4.88 -13.32
C GLU A 86 15.62 -5.47 -12.42
N VAL A 87 15.24 -6.27 -11.41
CA VAL A 87 16.18 -6.96 -10.53
C VAL A 87 17.02 -7.97 -11.30
N ALA A 88 16.36 -8.85 -12.08
CA ALA A 88 17.03 -9.95 -12.77
C ALA A 88 17.92 -9.50 -13.92
N ASN A 89 17.45 -8.52 -14.71
CA ASN A 89 18.07 -8.16 -15.97
C ASN A 89 19.04 -6.97 -15.86
N ARG A 90 18.97 -6.17 -14.78
CA ARG A 90 19.80 -4.97 -14.63
C ARG A 90 20.52 -4.91 -13.29
N LEU A 91 19.79 -4.92 -12.18
CA LEU A 91 20.40 -4.74 -10.85
C LEU A 91 21.39 -5.86 -10.51
N LEU A 92 20.98 -7.12 -10.55
CA LEU A 92 21.87 -8.24 -10.22
C LEU A 92 23.06 -8.33 -11.19
N PRO A 93 22.89 -8.19 -12.52
CA PRO A 93 24.03 -8.13 -13.44
C PRO A 93 25.03 -7.00 -13.11
N LEU A 94 24.55 -5.80 -12.79
CA LEU A 94 25.41 -4.67 -12.40
C LEU A 94 26.21 -5.00 -11.13
N LEU A 95 25.54 -5.50 -10.09
CA LEU A 95 26.19 -5.85 -8.83
C LEU A 95 27.18 -7.03 -8.98
N ARG A 96 26.86 -8.01 -9.83
CA ARG A 96 27.74 -9.15 -10.16
C ARG A 96 29.02 -8.70 -10.88
N ARG A 97 28.91 -7.78 -11.85
CA ARG A 97 30.06 -7.18 -12.52
C ARG A 97 30.96 -6.44 -11.53
N ALA A 98 30.36 -5.62 -10.67
CA ALA A 98 31.10 -4.89 -9.63
C ALA A 98 31.79 -5.81 -8.61
N ALA A 99 31.27 -7.03 -8.42
CA ALA A 99 31.89 -8.07 -7.60
C ALA A 99 33.08 -8.81 -8.26
N GLY A 100 33.44 -8.47 -9.51
CA GLY A 100 34.63 -9.01 -10.19
C GLY A 100 34.36 -10.08 -11.25
N ASP A 101 33.14 -10.22 -11.79
CA ASP A 101 32.82 -11.18 -12.87
C ASP A 101 33.32 -10.73 -14.27
N GLY A 102 34.05 -9.62 -14.37
CA GLY A 102 34.66 -9.12 -15.60
C GLY A 102 36.05 -9.69 -15.88
N VAL A 103 36.46 -9.70 -17.15
CA VAL A 103 37.81 -10.09 -17.60
C VAL A 103 38.82 -9.05 -17.09
N GLY A 104 39.39 -9.27 -15.90
CA GLY A 104 40.61 -8.60 -15.40
C GLY A 104 40.46 -7.41 -14.44
N GLY A 105 39.35 -7.21 -13.71
CA GLY A 105 39.15 -6.00 -12.88
C GLY A 105 38.99 -6.24 -11.38
N ASP A 106 39.69 -5.44 -10.57
CA ASP A 106 39.50 -5.32 -9.12
C ASP A 106 38.04 -4.97 -8.74
N ALA A 107 37.64 -5.28 -7.49
CA ALA A 107 36.33 -4.92 -6.96
C ALA A 107 36.11 -3.39 -6.99
N VAL A 108 35.07 -2.95 -7.70
CA VAL A 108 34.73 -1.54 -7.88
C VAL A 108 33.87 -1.04 -6.73
N VAL A 109 34.14 0.16 -6.23
CA VAL A 109 33.28 0.85 -5.26
C VAL A 109 32.12 1.49 -6.00
N LEU A 110 30.89 1.15 -5.63
CA LEU A 110 29.66 1.71 -6.18
C LEU A 110 29.00 2.65 -5.16
N ASP A 111 28.33 3.69 -5.61
CA ASP A 111 27.34 4.39 -4.77
C ASP A 111 26.00 3.65 -4.86
N LEU A 112 25.64 2.91 -3.80
CA LEU A 112 24.40 2.16 -3.76
C LEU A 112 23.17 3.08 -3.76
N GLN A 113 23.28 4.31 -3.25
CA GLN A 113 22.17 5.27 -3.27
C GLN A 113 21.81 5.64 -4.72
N ASP A 114 22.80 5.98 -5.53
CA ASP A 114 22.61 6.28 -6.96
C ASP A 114 22.06 5.08 -7.74
N VAL A 115 22.62 3.89 -7.52
CA VAL A 115 22.11 2.63 -8.13
C VAL A 115 20.63 2.42 -7.80
N LEU A 116 20.23 2.60 -6.53
CA LEU A 116 18.84 2.44 -6.10
C LEU A 116 17.92 3.56 -6.62
N GLN A 117 18.42 4.78 -6.79
CA GLN A 117 17.67 5.87 -7.41
C GLN A 117 17.39 5.59 -8.89
N ARG A 118 18.38 5.08 -9.64
CA ARG A 118 18.21 4.66 -11.04
C ARG A 118 17.21 3.50 -11.16
N PHE A 119 17.32 2.50 -10.28
CA PHE A 119 16.36 1.40 -10.19
C PHE A 119 14.93 1.89 -9.94
N GLY A 120 14.75 2.77 -8.94
CA GLY A 120 13.44 3.33 -8.59
C GLY A 120 12.85 4.16 -9.72
N PHE A 121 13.69 4.91 -10.44
CA PHE A 121 13.29 5.70 -11.61
C PHE A 121 12.83 4.83 -12.79
N ASP A 122 13.60 3.79 -13.14
CA ASP A 122 13.22 2.85 -14.21
C ASP A 122 11.90 2.16 -13.88
N THR A 123 11.76 1.68 -12.64
CA THR A 123 10.56 0.99 -12.17
C THR A 123 9.32 1.90 -12.20
N ILE A 124 9.41 3.13 -11.68
CA ILE A 124 8.24 4.02 -11.63
C ILE A 124 7.84 4.50 -13.03
N CYS A 125 8.81 4.75 -13.92
CA CYS A 125 8.51 5.12 -15.30
C CYS A 125 7.75 4.00 -16.02
N MET A 126 8.15 2.75 -15.79
CA MET A 126 7.50 1.60 -16.41
C MET A 126 6.11 1.34 -15.80
N VAL A 127 5.99 1.37 -14.48
CA VAL A 127 4.72 1.12 -13.78
C VAL A 127 3.69 2.23 -14.02
N ALA A 128 4.09 3.49 -13.87
CA ALA A 128 3.17 4.61 -13.92
C ALA A 128 2.88 5.07 -15.36
N PHE A 129 3.87 4.94 -16.25
CA PHE A 129 3.82 5.54 -17.58
C PHE A 129 4.19 4.58 -18.70
N GLY A 130 4.30 3.28 -18.48
CA GLY A 130 4.66 2.30 -19.52
C GLY A 130 5.89 2.69 -20.35
N HIS A 131 6.84 3.41 -19.74
CA HIS A 131 8.04 3.94 -20.39
C HIS A 131 9.27 3.36 -19.69
N ASP A 132 10.19 2.80 -20.45
CA ASP A 132 11.41 2.19 -19.92
C ASP A 132 12.65 3.06 -20.26
N PRO A 133 13.09 3.93 -19.35
CA PRO A 133 14.20 4.85 -19.60
C PRO A 133 15.57 4.16 -19.55
N ARG A 134 15.68 2.99 -18.91
CA ARG A 134 16.91 2.19 -18.78
C ARG A 134 18.08 2.99 -18.17
N CYS A 135 17.84 3.77 -17.13
CA CYS A 135 18.88 4.51 -16.40
C CYS A 135 19.82 3.58 -15.63
N LEU A 136 19.41 2.35 -15.31
CA LEU A 136 20.25 1.36 -14.64
C LEU A 136 21.09 0.50 -15.60
N ALA A 137 20.84 0.56 -16.91
CA ALA A 137 21.58 -0.22 -17.90
C ALA A 137 22.94 0.41 -18.25
N ASP A 138 23.99 -0.42 -18.42
CA ASP A 138 25.34 0.02 -18.77
C ASP A 138 25.46 0.48 -20.24
N GLY A 139 26.27 1.53 -20.49
CA GLY A 139 26.99 1.77 -21.74
C GLY A 139 26.52 2.95 -22.62
N GLY A 140 27.43 3.89 -22.89
CA GLY A 140 27.44 4.78 -24.07
C GLY A 140 27.07 6.26 -23.83
N VAL A 141 26.98 7.06 -24.89
CA VAL A 141 26.58 8.51 -24.84
C VAL A 141 25.19 8.71 -24.19
N LEU A 142 24.32 7.70 -24.29
CA LEU A 142 23.03 7.69 -23.60
C LEU A 142 23.18 7.62 -22.07
N GLU A 143 24.28 7.06 -21.55
CA GLU A 143 24.55 6.96 -20.12
C GLU A 143 24.88 8.32 -19.51
N GLU A 144 25.70 9.12 -20.21
CA GLU A 144 26.04 10.50 -19.81
C GLU A 144 24.79 11.39 -19.76
N ALA A 145 23.95 11.35 -20.80
CA ALA A 145 22.71 12.12 -20.85
C ALA A 145 21.71 11.71 -19.74
N LYS A 146 21.60 10.40 -19.45
CA LYS A 146 20.76 9.90 -18.34
C LYS A 146 21.33 10.30 -16.98
N SER A 147 22.66 10.26 -16.83
CA SER A 147 23.34 10.70 -15.63
C SER A 147 23.13 12.20 -15.40
N GLU A 148 23.21 13.02 -16.45
CA GLU A 148 22.92 14.46 -16.37
C GLU A 148 21.45 14.72 -15.98
N PHE A 149 20.50 14.03 -16.60
CA PHE A 149 19.09 14.11 -16.20
C PHE A 149 18.87 13.73 -14.74
N MET A 150 19.46 12.61 -14.28
CA MET A 150 19.34 12.15 -12.91
C MET A 150 19.94 13.16 -11.92
N HIS A 151 21.07 13.78 -12.28
CA HIS A 151 21.69 14.86 -11.51
C HIS A 151 20.77 16.09 -11.43
N ASN A 152 20.28 16.58 -12.56
CA ASN A 152 19.44 17.78 -12.64
C ASN A 152 18.12 17.59 -11.88
N PHE A 153 17.54 16.38 -11.92
CA PHE A 153 16.35 16.07 -11.13
C PHE A 153 16.61 16.15 -9.61
N GLY A 154 17.74 15.60 -9.14
CA GLY A 154 18.14 15.69 -7.73
C GLY A 154 18.47 17.13 -7.31
N GLU A 155 19.17 17.87 -8.17
CA GLU A 155 19.49 19.28 -7.97
C GLU A 155 18.22 20.14 -7.88
N ALA A 156 17.23 19.92 -8.74
CA ALA A 156 15.96 20.63 -8.70
C ALA A 156 15.22 20.42 -7.37
N LEU A 157 15.19 19.17 -6.87
CA LEU A 157 14.61 18.84 -5.57
C LEU A 157 15.34 19.52 -4.40
N ASP A 158 16.68 19.50 -4.41
CA ASP A 158 17.48 20.11 -3.35
C ASP A 158 17.32 21.63 -3.32
N LEU A 159 17.35 22.28 -4.49
CA LEU A 159 17.22 23.72 -4.61
C LEU A 159 15.80 24.20 -4.27
N VAL A 160 14.75 23.47 -4.69
CA VAL A 160 13.37 23.85 -4.37
C VAL A 160 13.06 23.69 -2.88
N ILE A 161 13.58 22.63 -2.24
CA ILE A 161 13.45 22.43 -0.78
C ILE A 161 14.29 23.46 -0.01
N GLY A 162 15.44 23.86 -0.55
CA GLY A 162 16.27 24.93 -0.01
C GLY A 162 15.52 26.27 0.18
N ARG A 163 14.46 26.54 -0.60
CA ARG A 163 13.61 27.74 -0.43
C ARG A 163 12.90 27.79 0.93
N PHE A 164 12.59 26.64 1.55
CA PHE A 164 12.01 26.60 2.90
C PHE A 164 13.02 27.00 3.99
N MET A 165 14.32 26.95 3.69
CA MET A 165 15.40 27.33 4.60
C MET A 165 15.89 28.76 4.37
N ASP A 166 15.37 29.46 3.36
CA ASP A 166 15.71 30.86 3.15
C ASP A 166 15.10 31.70 4.29
N PRO A 167 15.91 32.42 5.09
CA PRO A 167 15.46 33.06 6.33
C PRO A 167 14.47 34.21 6.08
N ILE A 168 14.41 34.72 4.84
CA ILE A 168 13.52 35.79 4.42
C ILE A 168 12.79 35.27 3.17
N GLU A 169 11.48 35.06 3.25
CA GLU A 169 10.67 34.48 2.16
C GLU A 169 10.83 35.24 0.82
N VAL A 170 11.08 36.54 0.88
CA VAL A 170 11.23 37.38 -0.31
C VAL A 170 12.59 37.16 -1.00
N SER A 171 13.60 36.60 -0.31
CA SER A 171 14.96 36.46 -0.85
C SER A 171 15.01 35.57 -2.09
N TRP A 172 14.38 34.39 -2.04
CA TRP A 172 14.34 33.48 -3.19
C TRP A 172 13.51 34.05 -4.34
N LYS A 173 12.43 34.80 -4.04
CA LYS A 173 11.63 35.49 -5.05
C LYS A 173 12.44 36.56 -5.78
N ILE A 174 13.29 37.31 -5.07
CA ILE A 174 14.23 38.28 -5.67
C ILE A 174 15.29 37.57 -6.50
N LYS A 175 15.92 36.51 -5.97
CA LYS A 175 16.90 35.69 -6.72
C LYS A 175 16.29 35.13 -8.01
N LYS A 176 15.02 34.71 -7.97
CA LYS A 176 14.24 34.21 -9.10
C LYS A 176 13.98 35.31 -10.12
N TRP A 177 13.54 36.49 -9.67
CA TRP A 177 13.29 37.64 -10.54
C TRP A 177 14.58 38.10 -11.26
N LEU A 178 15.70 38.16 -10.55
CA LEU A 178 17.01 38.49 -11.11
C LEU A 178 17.66 37.33 -11.89
N ASN A 179 17.10 36.12 -11.80
CA ASN A 179 17.65 34.89 -12.37
C ASN A 179 19.14 34.66 -12.01
N ILE A 180 19.45 34.71 -10.71
CA ILE A 180 20.81 34.57 -10.17
C ILE A 180 20.94 33.42 -9.17
N GLY A 181 22.16 32.95 -8.95
CA GLY A 181 22.50 31.99 -7.90
C GLY A 181 21.71 30.67 -8.00
N THR A 182 21.11 30.26 -6.87
CA THR A 182 20.34 29.02 -6.73
C THR A 182 19.14 28.96 -7.68
N GLU A 183 18.48 30.10 -7.90
CA GLU A 183 17.26 30.15 -8.72
C GLU A 183 17.56 30.02 -10.23
N ARG A 184 18.72 30.51 -10.70
CA ARG A 184 19.17 30.28 -12.08
C ARG A 184 19.42 28.79 -12.34
N ARG A 185 20.08 28.11 -11.39
CA ARG A 185 20.36 26.66 -11.46
C ARG A 185 19.06 25.87 -11.41
N LEU A 186 18.16 26.21 -10.48
CA LEU A 186 16.85 25.59 -10.36
C LEU A 186 16.03 25.74 -11.65
N LYS A 187 16.02 26.92 -12.28
CA LYS A 187 15.36 27.13 -13.57
C LYS A 187 15.90 26.23 -14.67
N LYS A 188 17.23 26.04 -14.75
CA LYS A 188 17.85 25.12 -15.73
C LYS A 188 17.45 23.67 -15.44
N ALA A 189 17.59 23.24 -14.19
CA ALA A 189 17.29 21.87 -13.77
C ALA A 189 15.81 21.50 -13.98
N ILE A 190 14.88 22.43 -13.67
CA ILE A 190 13.44 22.25 -13.93
C ILE A 190 13.14 22.08 -15.42
N ALA A 191 13.82 22.83 -16.29
CA ALA A 191 13.56 22.77 -17.73
C ALA A 191 13.77 21.36 -18.29
N ASP A 192 14.86 20.69 -17.88
CA ASP A 192 15.18 19.33 -18.32
C ASP A 192 14.17 18.32 -17.78
N VAL A 193 13.80 18.44 -16.50
CA VAL A 193 12.82 17.57 -15.84
C VAL A 193 11.42 17.71 -16.44
N HIS A 194 10.99 18.95 -16.68
CA HIS A 194 9.70 19.24 -17.31
C HIS A 194 9.67 18.79 -18.77
N ALA A 195 10.76 18.95 -19.53
CA ALA A 195 10.85 18.46 -20.89
C ALA A 195 10.65 16.94 -20.95
N PHE A 196 11.35 16.18 -20.09
CA PHE A 196 11.18 14.73 -19.99
C PHE A 196 9.73 14.34 -19.62
N ALA A 197 9.14 14.99 -18.63
CA ALA A 197 7.75 14.72 -18.24
C ALA A 197 6.77 15.02 -19.38
N MET A 198 6.99 16.11 -20.13
CA MET A 198 6.18 16.46 -21.30
C MET A 198 6.34 15.45 -22.43
N ASP A 199 7.51 14.88 -22.65
CA ASP A 199 7.72 13.85 -23.66
C ASP A 199 6.97 12.56 -23.32
N ILE A 200 6.90 12.19 -22.04
CA ILE A 200 6.03 11.10 -21.57
C ILE A 200 4.57 11.40 -21.89
N VAL A 201 4.09 12.61 -21.58
CA VAL A 201 2.70 13.02 -21.84
C VAL A 201 2.38 12.96 -23.34
N ARG A 202 3.25 13.52 -24.19
CA ARG A 202 3.09 13.53 -25.64
C ARG A 202 3.08 12.11 -26.23
N ALA A 203 4.03 11.26 -25.82
CA ALA A 203 4.08 9.87 -26.27
C ALA A 203 2.80 9.13 -25.88
N ARG A 204 2.28 9.37 -24.66
CA ARG A 204 1.05 8.73 -24.17
C ARG A 204 -0.18 9.20 -24.94
N ARG A 205 -0.31 10.49 -25.28
CA ARG A 205 -1.40 11.00 -26.12
C ARG A 205 -1.39 10.44 -27.55
N GLN A 206 -0.21 10.29 -28.14
CA GLN A 206 -0.06 9.79 -29.51
C GLN A 206 -0.33 8.28 -29.64
N SER A 207 -0.21 7.53 -28.54
CA SER A 207 -0.50 6.10 -28.51
C SER A 207 -2.02 5.78 -28.55
N ALA A 208 -2.53 5.56 -29.77
CA ALA A 208 -3.97 5.55 -30.11
C ALA A 208 -4.81 4.33 -29.68
N SER A 209 -4.31 3.33 -28.94
CA SER A 209 -5.09 2.14 -28.53
C SER A 209 -5.53 2.18 -27.07
N VAL A 210 -6.82 2.36 -26.82
CA VAL A 210 -7.49 2.37 -25.48
C VAL A 210 -7.59 0.97 -24.85
N LYS A 211 -7.43 -0.09 -25.64
CA LYS A 211 -7.87 -1.44 -25.24
C LYS A 211 -6.84 -2.29 -24.48
N ASP A 212 -5.55 -1.94 -24.47
CA ASP A 212 -4.48 -2.68 -23.77
C ASP A 212 -3.86 -1.90 -22.59
N ARG A 213 -4.62 -0.98 -21.97
CA ARG A 213 -4.06 0.06 -21.08
C ARG A 213 -4.10 -0.31 -19.60
N ASP A 214 -2.97 -0.78 -19.06
CA ASP A 214 -2.79 -1.13 -17.64
C ASP A 214 -1.91 -0.16 -16.81
N ASP A 215 -1.42 0.94 -17.38
CA ASP A 215 -0.61 1.94 -16.65
C ASP A 215 -1.43 3.11 -16.06
N VAL A 216 -0.87 3.73 -15.01
CA VAL A 216 -1.57 4.75 -14.21
C VAL A 216 -1.91 6.00 -15.03
N LEU A 217 -1.00 6.47 -15.88
CA LEU A 217 -1.16 7.69 -16.67
C LEU A 217 -2.21 7.55 -17.77
N SER A 218 -2.38 6.36 -18.34
CA SER A 218 -3.44 6.08 -19.32
C SER A 218 -4.84 6.48 -18.85
N ARG A 219 -5.12 6.44 -17.55
CA ARG A 219 -6.39 6.89 -16.96
C ARG A 219 -6.54 8.40 -16.89
N PHE A 220 -5.45 9.11 -16.61
CA PHE A 220 -5.45 10.56 -16.59
C PHE A 220 -5.58 11.12 -18.01
N VAL A 221 -4.95 10.46 -19.00
CA VAL A 221 -5.01 10.84 -20.42
C VAL A 221 -6.34 10.47 -21.08
N ALA A 222 -7.07 9.45 -20.57
CA ALA A 222 -8.35 9.02 -21.14
C ALA A 222 -9.47 10.07 -21.04
N SER A 223 -9.26 11.13 -20.26
CA SER A 223 -10.14 12.29 -20.24
C SER A 223 -9.47 13.41 -21.03
N ASP A 224 -10.06 13.78 -22.17
CA ASP A 224 -9.60 14.89 -23.02
C ASP A 224 -9.79 16.27 -22.37
N GLU A 225 -10.29 16.32 -21.14
CA GLU A 225 -10.53 17.56 -20.38
C GLU A 225 -9.24 18.16 -19.80
N TYR A 226 -8.14 17.40 -19.76
CA TYR A 226 -6.90 17.84 -19.11
C TYR A 226 -5.91 18.43 -20.11
N SER A 227 -5.32 19.56 -19.72
CA SER A 227 -4.19 20.15 -20.43
C SER A 227 -2.91 19.35 -20.19
N ASP A 228 -1.93 19.51 -21.07
CA ASP A 228 -0.66 18.78 -20.95
C ASP A 228 0.11 19.18 -19.69
N GLU A 229 -0.08 20.41 -19.21
CA GLU A 229 0.52 20.91 -17.97
C GLU A 229 0.01 20.14 -16.76
N VAL A 230 -1.30 19.86 -16.69
CA VAL A 230 -1.88 19.06 -15.59
C VAL A 230 -1.33 17.63 -15.61
N LEU A 231 -1.22 17.03 -16.80
CA LEU A 231 -0.67 15.69 -16.96
C LEU A 231 0.82 15.65 -16.59
N ARG A 232 1.59 16.67 -16.98
CA ARG A 232 3.00 16.84 -16.58
C ARG A 232 3.13 16.88 -15.07
N ASP A 233 2.31 17.66 -14.38
CA ASP A 233 2.36 17.81 -12.93
C ASP A 233 2.04 16.47 -12.20
N ILE A 234 1.14 15.67 -12.78
CA ILE A 234 0.83 14.32 -12.31
C ILE A 234 2.02 13.38 -12.53
N VAL A 235 2.65 13.41 -13.71
CA VAL A 235 3.87 12.65 -14.01
C VAL A 235 4.98 12.97 -13.02
N LEU A 236 5.23 14.26 -12.77
CA LEU A 236 6.26 14.72 -11.82
C LEU A 236 5.99 14.21 -10.40
N SER A 237 4.73 14.22 -9.97
CA SER A 237 4.33 13.67 -8.67
C SER A 237 4.67 12.18 -8.55
N PHE A 238 4.37 11.37 -9.57
CA PHE A 238 4.72 9.95 -9.55
C PHE A 238 6.23 9.70 -9.60
N LEU A 239 6.98 10.45 -10.42
CA LEU A 239 8.43 10.34 -10.51
C LEU A 239 9.12 10.54 -9.15
N VAL A 240 8.75 11.61 -8.44
CA VAL A 240 9.27 11.88 -7.09
C VAL A 240 8.89 10.75 -6.12
N ALA A 241 7.63 10.31 -6.16
CA ALA A 241 7.12 9.27 -5.26
C ALA A 241 7.93 7.97 -5.36
N GLY A 242 8.16 7.47 -6.58
CA GLY A 242 8.74 6.14 -6.82
C GLY A 242 10.26 6.10 -6.82
N ARG A 243 10.93 7.17 -7.27
CA ARG A 243 12.40 7.23 -7.34
C ARG A 243 13.03 7.38 -5.96
N GLU A 244 12.56 8.38 -5.23
CA GLU A 244 13.36 9.01 -4.17
C GLU A 244 13.07 8.38 -2.80
N THR A 245 11.83 7.93 -2.57
CA THR A 245 11.42 7.36 -1.28
C THR A 245 11.95 5.94 -1.07
N THR A 246 11.79 5.06 -2.06
CA THR A 246 12.25 3.66 -2.00
C THR A 246 13.78 3.59 -1.91
N SER A 247 14.49 4.41 -2.69
CA SER A 247 15.96 4.44 -2.70
C SER A 247 16.52 4.92 -1.37
N SER A 248 15.97 5.99 -0.79
CA SER A 248 16.31 6.46 0.57
C SER A 248 16.11 5.35 1.61
N GLY A 249 14.93 4.71 1.62
CA GLY A 249 14.62 3.64 2.58
C GLY A 249 15.60 2.46 2.52
N LEU A 250 15.97 2.03 1.32
CA LEU A 250 16.94 0.94 1.11
C LEU A 250 18.37 1.34 1.43
N THR A 251 18.74 2.59 1.15
CA THR A 251 20.08 3.11 1.45
C THR A 251 20.34 3.05 2.96
N TRP A 252 19.42 3.57 3.78
CA TRP A 252 19.53 3.48 5.23
C TRP A 252 19.44 2.05 5.75
N PHE A 253 18.61 1.21 5.13
CA PHE A 253 18.53 -0.21 5.46
C PHE A 253 19.88 -0.93 5.30
N PHE A 254 20.54 -0.79 4.15
CA PHE A 254 21.85 -1.43 3.92
C PHE A 254 22.94 -0.86 4.83
N TRP A 255 22.89 0.44 5.14
CA TRP A 255 23.79 1.04 6.13
C TRP A 255 23.60 0.45 7.53
N LEU A 256 22.35 0.29 8.00
CA LEU A 256 22.03 -0.35 9.28
C LEU A 256 22.52 -1.81 9.32
N LEU A 257 22.28 -2.56 8.25
CA LEU A 257 22.74 -3.96 8.13
C LEU A 257 24.26 -4.11 8.18
N SER A 258 25.03 -3.10 7.77
CA SER A 258 26.51 -3.13 7.82
C SER A 258 27.09 -3.29 9.23
N SER A 259 26.25 -3.09 10.26
CA SER A 259 26.59 -3.27 11.67
C SER A 259 25.83 -4.42 12.35
N ARG A 260 24.99 -5.15 11.59
CA ARG A 260 24.02 -6.12 12.11
C ARG A 260 24.05 -7.47 11.36
N PRO A 261 25.16 -8.22 11.48
CA PRO A 261 25.29 -9.54 10.84
C PRO A 261 24.24 -10.54 11.33
N ASP A 262 23.75 -10.38 12.56
CA ASP A 262 22.64 -11.14 13.15
C ASP A 262 21.34 -10.96 12.35
N VAL A 263 21.00 -9.72 11.99
CA VAL A 263 19.81 -9.41 11.19
C VAL A 263 19.97 -9.93 9.76
N VAL A 264 21.16 -9.77 9.17
CA VAL A 264 21.49 -10.31 7.83
C VAL A 264 21.32 -11.83 7.81
N ALA A 265 21.79 -12.54 8.84
CA ALA A 265 21.66 -13.99 8.94
C ALA A 265 20.18 -14.42 9.01
N ARG A 266 19.38 -13.76 9.84
CA ARG A 266 17.94 -14.04 9.97
C ARG A 266 17.16 -13.79 8.69
N ILE A 267 17.46 -12.69 7.97
CA ILE A 267 16.86 -12.44 6.64
C ILE A 267 17.28 -13.55 5.67
N ALA A 268 18.56 -13.92 5.65
CA ALA A 268 19.04 -14.97 4.75
C ALA A 268 18.42 -16.35 5.06
N ASP A 269 18.16 -16.66 6.33
CA ASP A 269 17.46 -17.88 6.74
C ASP A 269 16.00 -17.87 6.30
N GLU A 270 15.30 -16.74 6.48
CA GLU A 270 13.92 -16.55 6.00
C GLU A 270 13.82 -16.68 4.47
N VAL A 271 14.69 -16.00 3.74
CA VAL A 271 14.74 -16.06 2.26
C VAL A 271 14.94 -17.51 1.79
N ARG A 272 15.87 -18.26 2.42
CA ARG A 272 16.09 -19.69 2.13
C ARG A 272 14.88 -20.55 2.46
N ALA A 273 14.19 -20.28 3.58
CA ALA A 273 12.99 -21.03 3.97
C ALA A 273 11.84 -20.81 2.97
N VAL A 274 11.58 -19.55 2.58
CA VAL A 274 10.56 -19.19 1.60
C VAL A 274 10.89 -19.79 0.22
N ARG A 275 12.16 -19.76 -0.20
CA ARG A 275 12.63 -20.42 -1.42
C ARG A 275 12.23 -21.89 -1.46
N LYS A 276 12.53 -22.61 -0.37
CA LYS A 276 12.24 -24.03 -0.22
C LYS A 276 10.73 -24.31 -0.19
N ALA A 277 9.96 -23.48 0.51
CA ALA A 277 8.51 -23.65 0.61
C ALA A 277 7.78 -23.40 -0.73
N THR A 278 8.28 -22.44 -1.52
CA THR A 278 7.68 -22.05 -2.81
C THR A 278 8.20 -22.86 -4.00
N GLY A 279 9.29 -23.61 -3.84
CA GLY A 279 9.89 -24.42 -4.90
C GLY A 279 10.57 -23.60 -6.01
N THR A 280 10.85 -22.31 -5.78
CA THR A 280 11.50 -21.42 -6.75
C THR A 280 13.00 -21.73 -6.86
N ARG A 281 13.61 -21.68 -8.05
CA ARG A 281 15.02 -22.11 -8.22
C ARG A 281 16.01 -21.00 -7.83
N PRO A 282 17.09 -21.27 -7.09
CA PRO A 282 18.08 -20.26 -6.71
C PRO A 282 18.47 -19.34 -7.89
N GLY A 283 18.42 -18.03 -7.67
CA GLY A 283 18.69 -17.01 -8.70
C GLY A 283 17.49 -16.59 -9.55
N GLU A 284 16.32 -17.24 -9.45
CA GLU A 284 15.06 -16.68 -10.00
C GLU A 284 14.50 -15.60 -9.05
N PRO A 285 13.87 -14.53 -9.56
CA PRO A 285 13.20 -13.54 -8.71
C PRO A 285 12.03 -14.12 -7.91
N PHE A 286 11.79 -13.57 -6.71
CA PHE A 286 10.68 -13.99 -5.84
C PHE A 286 9.34 -13.42 -6.32
N GLY A 287 8.35 -14.30 -6.52
CA GLY A 287 6.95 -13.97 -6.80
C GLY A 287 6.27 -13.16 -5.68
N PHE A 288 5.12 -12.55 -6.00
CA PHE A 288 4.35 -11.76 -5.03
C PHE A 288 4.02 -12.54 -3.74
N ASP A 289 3.51 -13.77 -3.88
CA ASP A 289 3.15 -14.58 -2.72
C ASP A 289 4.38 -14.98 -1.89
N ALA A 290 5.50 -15.32 -2.54
CA ALA A 290 6.76 -15.57 -1.85
C ALA A 290 7.24 -14.34 -1.06
N LEU A 291 7.16 -13.15 -1.67
CA LEU A 291 7.49 -11.91 -1.00
C LEU A 291 6.57 -11.65 0.18
N ARG A 292 5.28 -12.02 0.16
CA ARG A 292 4.37 -11.81 1.30
C ARG A 292 4.79 -12.58 2.55
N GLU A 293 5.29 -13.81 2.37
CA GLU A 293 5.70 -14.69 3.48
C GLU A 293 6.99 -14.24 4.19
N MET A 294 7.74 -13.29 3.64
CA MET A 294 8.97 -12.78 4.28
C MET A 294 8.67 -11.75 5.38
N HIS A 295 8.15 -12.19 6.52
CA HIS A 295 7.71 -11.34 7.63
C HIS A 295 8.87 -10.64 8.35
N TYR A 296 9.97 -11.33 8.60
CA TYR A 296 11.16 -10.77 9.25
C TYR A 296 11.82 -9.69 8.39
N LEU A 297 11.95 -9.92 7.08
CA LEU A 297 12.44 -8.91 6.15
C LEU A 297 11.51 -7.69 6.12
N HIS A 298 10.19 -7.89 6.14
CA HIS A 298 9.24 -6.77 6.24
C HIS A 298 9.47 -5.97 7.52
N ALA A 299 9.58 -6.66 8.66
CA ALA A 299 9.87 -6.06 9.95
C ALA A 299 11.19 -5.27 9.97
N ALA A 300 12.25 -5.80 9.35
CA ALA A 300 13.55 -5.13 9.27
C ALA A 300 13.50 -3.86 8.41
N LEU A 301 12.77 -3.90 7.29
CA LEU A 301 12.53 -2.71 6.46
C LEU A 301 11.70 -1.66 7.23
N THR A 302 10.63 -2.07 7.90
CA THR A 302 9.79 -1.18 8.71
C THR A 302 10.58 -0.53 9.84
N GLU A 303 11.41 -1.31 10.55
CA GLU A 303 12.28 -0.80 11.61
C GLU A 303 13.34 0.18 11.07
N SER A 304 13.87 -0.07 9.88
CA SER A 304 14.83 0.83 9.23
C SER A 304 14.17 2.16 8.92
N MET A 305 12.96 2.16 8.36
CA MET A 305 12.22 3.38 8.07
C MET A 305 11.66 4.07 9.34
N ARG A 306 11.50 3.36 10.46
CA ARG A 306 11.17 3.99 11.75
C ARG A 306 12.29 4.93 12.18
N LEU A 307 13.54 4.46 12.07
CA LEU A 307 14.72 5.25 12.40
C LEU A 307 15.06 6.23 11.27
N TYR A 308 14.97 5.85 10.01
CA TYR A 308 15.34 6.69 8.88
C TYR A 308 14.17 6.76 7.88
N PRO A 309 13.10 7.50 8.24
CA PRO A 309 11.95 7.64 7.37
C PRO A 309 12.36 8.37 6.09
N PRO A 310 11.97 7.85 4.90
CA PRO A 310 12.28 8.52 3.64
C PRO A 310 11.75 9.94 3.60
N VAL A 311 10.55 10.21 4.14
CA VAL A 311 9.99 11.57 4.29
C VAL A 311 9.94 11.91 5.78
N PRO A 312 10.89 12.69 6.32
CA PRO A 312 11.03 12.90 7.77
C PRO A 312 10.01 13.88 8.36
N THR A 313 9.47 14.78 7.54
CA THR A 313 8.52 15.83 7.92
C THR A 313 7.55 16.11 6.79
N ASP A 314 6.32 16.48 7.14
CA ASP A 314 5.30 16.87 6.16
C ASP A 314 4.49 18.08 6.64
N PRO A 315 4.92 19.30 6.30
CA PRO A 315 4.28 20.51 6.80
C PRO A 315 2.88 20.70 6.19
N GLN A 316 1.98 21.17 7.04
CA GLN A 316 0.62 21.57 6.74
C GLN A 316 0.40 22.99 7.26
N SER A 317 -0.74 23.58 6.94
CA SER A 317 -1.15 24.90 7.39
C SER A 317 -2.47 24.80 8.13
N CYS A 318 -2.57 25.45 9.29
CA CYS A 318 -3.83 25.58 10.01
C CYS A 318 -4.74 26.58 9.28
N ALA A 319 -5.91 26.17 8.81
CA ALA A 319 -6.83 27.02 8.05
C ALA A 319 -7.66 27.94 8.96
N ALA A 320 -8.09 27.43 10.11
CA ALA A 320 -8.82 28.13 11.16
C ALA A 320 -8.21 27.78 12.53
N ASP A 321 -8.41 28.66 13.52
CA ASP A 321 -7.96 28.45 14.90
C ASP A 321 -8.46 27.09 15.43
N ASP A 322 -7.58 26.34 16.10
CA ASP A 322 -7.89 25.02 16.64
C ASP A 322 -7.16 24.78 17.97
N THR A 323 -7.60 23.78 18.71
CA THR A 323 -6.92 23.27 19.91
C THR A 323 -6.70 21.77 19.73
N LEU A 324 -5.44 21.35 19.70
CA LEU A 324 -5.07 19.95 19.56
C LEU A 324 -5.52 19.14 20.79
N PRO A 325 -5.70 17.81 20.65
CA PRO A 325 -6.11 16.92 21.74
C PRO A 325 -5.26 17.04 23.01
N ASP A 326 -4.00 17.44 22.88
CA ASP A 326 -3.07 17.63 23.97
C ASP A 326 -3.15 19.00 24.67
N GLY A 327 -4.12 19.84 24.27
CA GLY A 327 -4.38 21.18 24.78
C GLY A 327 -3.62 22.29 24.05
N THR A 328 -2.80 21.98 23.04
CA THR A 328 -2.01 22.99 22.32
C THR A 328 -2.91 23.83 21.39
N PHE A 329 -2.96 25.14 21.63
CA PHE A 329 -3.62 26.08 20.72
C PHE A 329 -2.81 26.29 19.43
N VAL A 330 -3.49 26.28 18.29
CA VAL A 330 -2.91 26.51 16.97
C VAL A 330 -3.72 27.60 16.27
N ARG A 331 -3.06 28.69 15.89
CA ARG A 331 -3.72 29.80 15.21
C ARG A 331 -3.83 29.57 13.71
N ALA A 332 -4.89 30.06 13.08
CA ALA A 332 -5.01 30.16 11.63
C ALA A 332 -3.75 30.78 11.00
N GLY A 333 -3.27 30.18 9.91
CA GLY A 333 -2.07 30.56 9.18
C GLY A 333 -0.75 30.00 9.74
N TRP A 334 -0.76 29.36 10.91
CA TRP A 334 0.43 28.68 11.43
C TRP A 334 0.76 27.44 10.63
N PHE A 335 2.06 27.16 10.47
CA PHE A 335 2.46 25.85 9.98
C PHE A 335 2.28 24.80 11.08
N VAL A 336 1.88 23.61 10.69
CA VAL A 336 1.68 22.46 11.58
C VAL A 336 2.44 21.30 10.97
N ASN A 337 3.28 20.64 11.76
CA ASN A 337 4.10 19.56 11.28
C ASN A 337 4.18 18.44 12.32
N TYR A 338 4.26 17.21 11.84
CA TYR A 338 4.70 16.08 12.65
C TYR A 338 5.99 15.54 12.04
N SER A 339 6.95 15.22 12.91
CA SER A 339 8.23 14.68 12.46
C SER A 339 8.20 13.17 12.61
N ALA A 340 8.04 12.44 11.50
CA ALA A 340 8.18 10.99 11.48
C ALA A 340 9.57 10.57 12.03
N TYR A 341 10.61 11.37 11.75
CA TYR A 341 11.97 11.14 12.23
C TYR A 341 12.07 11.23 13.76
N ALA A 342 11.49 12.27 14.36
CA ALA A 342 11.47 12.44 15.81
C ALA A 342 10.56 11.39 16.46
N MET A 343 9.35 11.21 15.95
CA MET A 343 8.38 10.22 16.46
C MET A 343 8.94 8.81 16.45
N GLY A 344 9.74 8.46 15.45
CA GLY A 344 10.48 7.22 15.40
C GLY A 344 11.33 7.01 16.64
N ARG A 345 11.89 8.05 17.27
CA ARG A 345 12.85 7.96 18.39
C ARG A 345 12.29 8.36 19.75
N LEU A 346 10.99 8.59 19.88
CA LEU A 346 10.42 8.97 21.19
C LEU A 346 10.19 7.75 22.07
N ALA A 347 10.79 7.74 23.26
CA ALA A 347 10.57 6.71 24.27
C ALA A 347 9.09 6.59 24.68
N ALA A 348 8.38 7.72 24.74
CA ALA A 348 6.93 7.75 24.99
C ALA A 348 6.10 6.98 23.94
N ILE A 349 6.66 6.73 22.74
CA ILE A 349 5.98 5.98 21.67
C ILE A 349 6.52 4.55 21.58
N TRP A 350 7.83 4.35 21.72
CA TRP A 350 8.49 3.09 21.38
C TRP A 350 9.12 2.36 22.57
N GLY A 351 9.09 2.95 23.77
CA GLY A 351 9.80 2.45 24.95
C GLY A 351 11.25 2.94 25.01
N GLU A 352 11.96 2.59 26.09
CA GLU A 352 13.36 3.01 26.32
C GLU A 352 14.33 2.54 25.23
N ASP A 353 14.01 1.44 24.55
CA ASP A 353 14.76 0.88 23.44
C ASP A 353 14.48 1.57 22.08
N CYS A 354 13.86 2.75 22.09
CA CYS A 354 13.48 3.49 20.88
C CYS A 354 14.67 3.83 19.97
N MET A 355 15.89 3.87 20.49
CA MET A 355 17.10 4.12 19.70
C MET A 355 17.71 2.84 19.11
N GLU A 356 17.29 1.67 19.56
CA GLU A 356 17.80 0.40 19.07
C GLU A 356 17.15 0.02 17.73
N TYR A 357 17.95 -0.52 16.81
CA TYR A 357 17.43 -1.18 15.61
C TYR A 357 16.97 -2.60 15.97
N ARG A 358 15.67 -2.81 16.19
CA ARG A 358 15.13 -4.12 16.56
C ARG A 358 13.94 -4.52 15.69
N PRO A 359 14.17 -5.27 14.58
CA PRO A 359 13.10 -5.79 13.73
C PRO A 359 12.03 -6.57 14.50
N GLU A 360 12.40 -7.29 15.55
CA GLU A 360 11.52 -8.15 16.37
C GLU A 360 10.37 -7.39 17.02
N ARG A 361 10.47 -6.06 17.15
CA ARG A 361 9.39 -5.19 17.65
C ARG A 361 8.12 -5.25 16.80
N TRP A 362 8.26 -5.64 15.54
CA TRP A 362 7.17 -5.70 14.57
C TRP A 362 6.63 -7.11 14.38
N LEU A 363 7.00 -8.07 15.23
CA LEU A 363 6.59 -9.45 15.10
C LEU A 363 5.66 -9.84 16.26
N GLY A 364 4.62 -10.60 15.94
CA GLY A 364 3.80 -11.29 16.94
C GLY A 364 4.50 -12.54 17.48
N ASP A 365 3.88 -13.18 18.47
CA ASP A 365 4.38 -14.43 19.07
C ASP A 365 4.53 -15.58 18.06
N ASP A 366 3.74 -15.54 16.98
CA ASP A 366 3.78 -16.47 15.85
C ASP A 366 4.87 -16.12 14.81
N GLY A 367 5.62 -15.04 15.00
CA GLY A 367 6.61 -14.53 14.06
C GLY A 367 6.02 -13.79 12.86
N ALA A 368 4.70 -13.59 12.81
CA ALA A 368 4.06 -12.81 11.75
C ALA A 368 4.25 -11.32 11.98
N PHE A 369 4.38 -10.56 10.88
CA PHE A 369 4.49 -9.11 10.94
C PHE A 369 3.19 -8.46 11.46
N GLN A 370 3.33 -7.59 12.46
CA GLN A 370 2.24 -6.85 13.10
C GLN A 370 2.44 -5.33 12.87
N PRO A 371 1.62 -4.69 12.03
CA PRO A 371 1.74 -3.27 11.77
C PRO A 371 1.32 -2.43 12.99
N ALA A 372 2.07 -1.37 13.28
CA ALA A 372 1.63 -0.34 14.22
C ALA A 372 0.55 0.56 13.59
N SER A 373 -0.19 1.28 14.45
CA SER A 373 -1.10 2.34 14.01
C SER A 373 -0.37 3.34 13.08
N PRO A 374 -0.98 3.77 11.96
CA PRO A 374 -0.41 4.79 11.07
C PRO A 374 -0.15 6.14 11.75
N PHE A 375 -0.84 6.44 12.86
CA PHE A 375 -0.62 7.66 13.65
C PHE A 375 0.53 7.51 14.64
N ARG A 376 0.97 6.28 14.90
CA ARG A 376 2.18 5.93 15.68
C ARG A 376 3.40 5.80 14.77
N PHE A 377 3.23 5.16 13.61
CA PHE A 377 4.24 4.97 12.57
C PHE A 377 3.80 5.70 11.28
N THR A 378 4.19 6.98 11.19
CA THR A 378 3.69 7.93 10.18
C THR A 378 4.52 7.97 8.89
N VAL A 379 5.41 6.99 8.66
CA VAL A 379 6.32 6.93 7.50
C VAL A 379 5.59 6.97 6.16
N PHE A 380 4.40 6.37 6.10
CA PHE A 380 3.55 6.37 4.91
C PHE A 380 2.40 7.39 5.02
N HIS A 381 2.53 8.38 5.91
CA HIS A 381 1.45 9.26 6.36
C HIS A 381 0.24 8.47 6.90
N ALA A 382 -0.85 9.18 7.20
CA ALA A 382 -2.10 8.59 7.64
C ALA A 382 -3.30 9.37 7.10
N GLY A 383 -4.51 8.83 7.33
CA GLY A 383 -5.75 9.47 6.90
C GLY A 383 -5.91 9.59 5.38
N PRO A 384 -6.66 10.59 4.88
CA PRO A 384 -6.97 10.74 3.45
C PRO A 384 -5.73 10.88 2.54
N ARG A 385 -4.61 11.39 3.08
CA ARG A 385 -3.32 11.57 2.37
C ARG A 385 -2.34 10.41 2.54
N MET A 386 -2.73 9.27 3.15
CA MET A 386 -1.87 8.08 3.27
C MET A 386 -1.24 7.66 1.93
N CYS A 387 0.00 7.20 1.91
CA CYS A 387 0.72 6.84 0.69
C CYS A 387 -0.01 5.74 -0.13
N LEU A 388 -0.26 5.98 -1.42
CA LEU A 388 -0.82 4.96 -2.33
C LEU A 388 0.16 3.84 -2.63
N GLY A 389 1.45 4.19 -2.69
CA GLY A 389 2.53 3.29 -3.07
C GLY A 389 3.03 2.41 -1.93
N LYS A 390 2.41 2.39 -0.74
CA LYS A 390 2.92 1.67 0.44
C LYS A 390 3.22 0.19 0.14
N GLU A 391 2.23 -0.53 -0.39
CA GLU A 391 2.38 -1.96 -0.68
C GLU A 391 3.41 -2.20 -1.80
N MET A 392 3.39 -1.35 -2.83
CA MET A 392 4.38 -1.38 -3.92
C MET A 392 5.80 -1.15 -3.41
N ALA A 393 6.00 -0.20 -2.50
CA ALA A 393 7.30 0.09 -1.92
C ALA A 393 7.83 -1.12 -1.14
N TYR A 394 7.01 -1.78 -0.33
CA TYR A 394 7.43 -3.01 0.35
C TYR A 394 7.75 -4.14 -0.63
N VAL A 395 6.96 -4.34 -1.69
CA VAL A 395 7.25 -5.34 -2.73
C VAL A 395 8.61 -5.06 -3.39
N GLN A 396 8.85 -3.81 -3.79
CA GLN A 396 10.13 -3.37 -4.39
C GLN A 396 11.30 -3.64 -3.45
N MET A 397 11.22 -3.14 -2.22
CA MET A 397 12.29 -3.27 -1.23
C MET A 397 12.57 -4.73 -0.89
N LYS A 398 11.52 -5.54 -0.65
CA LYS A 398 11.68 -6.96 -0.33
C LYS A 398 12.28 -7.74 -1.50
N SER A 399 11.86 -7.44 -2.74
CA SER A 399 12.43 -8.08 -3.92
C SER A 399 13.92 -7.79 -4.07
N ILE A 400 14.32 -6.51 -3.96
CA ILE A 400 15.72 -6.11 -4.03
C ILE A 400 16.53 -6.82 -2.93
N VAL A 401 16.10 -6.69 -1.68
CA VAL A 401 16.86 -7.21 -0.53
C VAL A 401 16.96 -8.72 -0.56
N ALA A 402 15.86 -9.43 -0.85
CA ALA A 402 15.87 -10.90 -0.89
C ALA A 402 16.84 -11.44 -1.94
N ASN A 403 16.82 -10.88 -3.15
CA ASN A 403 17.73 -11.30 -4.22
C ASN A 403 19.19 -10.92 -3.94
N VAL A 404 19.44 -9.69 -3.44
CA VAL A 404 20.80 -9.23 -3.11
C VAL A 404 21.39 -10.04 -1.95
N ILE A 405 20.66 -10.23 -0.85
CA ILE A 405 21.14 -10.98 0.31
C ILE A 405 21.24 -12.48 -0.01
N GLU A 406 20.50 -13.04 -0.96
CA GLU A 406 20.64 -14.46 -1.32
C GLU A 406 22.03 -14.75 -1.92
N GLU A 407 22.52 -13.90 -2.82
CA GLU A 407 23.71 -14.18 -3.64
C GLU A 407 24.95 -13.36 -3.24
N LEU A 408 24.75 -12.15 -2.72
CA LEU A 408 25.80 -11.14 -2.58
C LEU A 408 26.00 -10.73 -1.12
N VAL A 409 27.17 -10.17 -0.86
CA VAL A 409 27.53 -9.46 0.36
C VAL A 409 27.78 -8.00 -0.02
N VAL A 410 27.13 -7.09 0.69
CA VAL A 410 27.26 -5.64 0.51
C VAL A 410 28.11 -5.11 1.66
N ASP A 411 29.37 -4.75 1.39
CA ASP A 411 30.25 -4.14 2.39
C ASP A 411 30.25 -2.63 2.24
N VAL A 412 29.77 -1.94 3.27
CA VAL A 412 29.82 -0.47 3.31
C VAL A 412 31.26 -0.01 3.55
N VAL A 413 31.76 0.89 2.68
CA VAL A 413 33.10 1.46 2.77
C VAL A 413 33.09 2.64 3.74
N LYS A 414 33.20 2.34 5.04
CA LYS A 414 33.04 3.34 6.14
C LYS A 414 34.08 4.47 6.11
N GLU A 415 35.27 4.21 5.59
CA GLU A 415 36.34 5.20 5.44
C GLU A 415 36.00 6.29 4.39
N VAL A 416 35.25 5.91 3.34
CA VAL A 416 34.78 6.84 2.29
C VAL A 416 33.45 7.51 2.68
N ALA A 417 32.67 6.88 3.55
CA ALA A 417 31.47 7.45 4.16
C ALA A 417 31.75 8.42 5.33
N GLY A 418 32.99 8.92 5.46
CA GLY A 418 33.36 9.94 6.45
C GLY A 418 33.70 9.44 7.86
N GLY A 419 33.92 8.13 8.06
CA GLY A 419 34.38 7.56 9.34
C GLY A 419 33.42 7.72 10.53
N GLY A 420 32.23 8.28 10.32
CA GLY A 420 31.20 8.59 11.33
C GLY A 420 29.77 8.26 10.87
N VAL A 421 28.77 8.80 11.57
CA VAL A 421 27.35 8.70 11.16
C VAL A 421 27.17 9.51 9.86
N PRO A 422 26.57 8.96 8.79
CA PRO A 422 26.39 9.68 7.53
C PRO A 422 25.67 11.01 7.74
N GLU A 423 26.18 12.08 7.13
CA GLU A 423 25.50 13.37 7.13
C GLU A 423 24.19 13.27 6.34
N HIS A 424 23.13 13.88 6.87
CA HIS A 424 21.83 13.93 6.21
C HIS A 424 21.78 15.07 5.20
N VAL A 425 21.20 14.82 4.03
CA VAL A 425 20.74 15.89 3.14
C VAL A 425 19.27 16.15 3.43
N PHE A 426 18.95 17.39 3.76
CA PHE A 426 17.56 17.83 3.90
C PHE A 426 17.00 18.17 2.51
N SER A 427 16.60 17.13 1.79
CA SER A 427 15.85 17.22 0.53
C SER A 427 14.38 16.85 0.78
N ILE A 428 13.61 16.59 -0.28
CA ILE A 428 12.25 16.04 -0.15
C ILE A 428 12.27 14.67 0.54
N SER A 429 13.40 13.95 0.42
CA SER A 429 13.71 12.72 1.12
C SER A 429 14.91 12.87 2.05
N LEU A 430 15.01 11.96 3.02
CA LEU A 430 16.17 11.81 3.88
C LEU A 430 17.27 11.02 3.16
N ARG A 431 18.22 11.70 2.52
CA ARG A 431 19.35 11.06 1.84
C ARG A 431 20.65 11.11 2.64
N MET A 432 21.58 10.22 2.30
CA MET A 432 22.97 10.33 2.74
C MET A 432 23.72 11.31 1.84
N LYS A 433 24.38 12.28 2.46
CA LYS A 433 25.29 13.19 1.75
C LYS A 433 26.49 12.41 1.25
N GLY A 434 26.77 12.51 -0.05
CA GLY A 434 27.84 11.73 -0.69
C GLY A 434 27.47 10.29 -1.01
N GLY A 435 26.22 9.88 -0.81
CA GLY A 435 25.76 8.53 -1.16
C GLY A 435 26.15 7.45 -0.14
N LEU A 436 26.01 6.18 -0.55
CA LEU A 436 26.40 5.01 0.23
C LEU A 436 27.45 4.20 -0.56
N PRO A 437 28.75 4.47 -0.35
CA PRO A 437 29.81 3.74 -1.03
C PRO A 437 29.87 2.29 -0.54
N VAL A 438 29.78 1.33 -1.47
CA VAL A 438 29.79 -0.11 -1.17
C VAL A 438 30.76 -0.88 -2.07
N LYS A 439 31.34 -1.95 -1.52
CA LYS A 439 31.98 -3.03 -2.28
C LYS A 439 31.06 -4.25 -2.27
N ILE A 440 30.86 -4.84 -3.45
CA ILE A 440 30.05 -6.04 -3.59
C ILE A 440 30.97 -7.26 -3.65
N ARG A 441 30.61 -8.33 -2.94
CA ARG A 441 31.28 -9.63 -3.05
C ARG A 441 30.26 -10.74 -3.26
N ARG A 442 30.64 -11.80 -3.96
CA ARG A 442 29.85 -13.03 -4.00
C ARG A 442 29.87 -13.71 -2.62
N LYS A 443 28.74 -14.29 -2.21
CA LYS A 443 28.75 -15.27 -1.13
C LYS A 443 29.54 -16.48 -1.59
N GLY A 444 30.58 -16.85 -0.84
CA GLY A 444 31.35 -18.06 -1.14
C GLY A 444 30.41 -19.26 -1.19
N HIS A 445 30.48 -20.05 -2.27
CA HIS A 445 29.78 -21.34 -2.32
C HIS A 445 30.29 -22.19 -1.15
N MET A 446 29.44 -22.49 -0.17
CA MET A 446 29.71 -23.55 0.79
C MET A 446 29.70 -24.90 0.04
N ARG A 447 30.82 -25.24 -0.60
CA ARG A 447 31.21 -26.62 -0.84
C ARG A 447 32.00 -27.09 0.38
N GLY A 448 31.43 -28.02 1.13
CA GLY A 448 32.16 -28.78 2.15
C GLY A 448 32.13 -28.16 3.55
N THR A 449 31.58 -28.94 4.47
CA THR A 449 31.68 -28.81 5.93
C THR A 449 33.08 -28.40 6.41
N VAL A 450 33.17 -27.25 7.08
CA VAL A 450 34.07 -27.06 8.22
C VAL A 450 33.29 -26.31 9.29
N ARG A 451 32.93 -27.02 10.38
CA ARG A 451 32.40 -26.38 11.58
C ARG A 451 33.52 -25.48 12.16
N PRO A 452 33.26 -24.21 12.49
CA PRO A 452 34.21 -23.44 13.28
C PRO A 452 34.32 -24.07 14.67
N SER A 453 35.55 -24.41 15.08
CA SER A 453 35.86 -24.85 16.43
C SER A 453 35.64 -23.69 17.41
N ILE A 454 34.50 -23.70 18.08
CA ILE A 454 34.27 -22.86 19.26
C ILE A 454 35.17 -23.41 20.37
N GLN A 455 36.20 -22.64 20.73
CA GLN A 455 36.92 -22.84 21.98
C GLN A 455 35.94 -22.60 23.15
N ALA A 456 35.75 -23.63 23.95
CA ALA A 456 34.89 -23.62 25.12
C ALA A 456 35.45 -22.66 26.19
N ALA A 457 34.66 -21.65 26.55
CA ALA A 457 34.80 -20.96 27.83
C ALA A 457 34.08 -21.78 28.92
N ALA A 458 34.72 -21.84 30.10
CA ALA A 458 34.37 -22.71 31.22
C ALA A 458 32.97 -22.46 31.85
N PRO A 459 32.34 -23.49 32.47
CA PRO A 459 31.01 -23.37 33.06
C PRO A 459 31.03 -23.00 34.56
N GLY A 460 30.13 -22.11 34.96
CA GLY A 460 29.67 -21.88 36.34
C GLY A 460 28.14 -22.03 36.43
N PRO A 461 27.55 -22.19 37.63
CA PRO A 461 27.16 -23.50 38.13
C PRO A 461 25.69 -23.90 37.88
N ARG A 462 25.52 -25.23 37.79
CA ARG A 462 24.27 -25.99 37.68
C ARG A 462 23.47 -25.99 38.99
N TRP A 463 22.15 -25.90 38.87
CA TRP A 463 21.21 -26.62 39.75
C TRP A 463 20.36 -27.57 38.90
N LEU A 464 20.28 -28.83 39.34
CA LEU A 464 19.69 -29.97 38.64
C LEU A 464 18.23 -30.21 39.09
N ARG A 465 17.38 -30.44 38.08
CA ARG A 465 16.39 -31.53 37.87
C ARG A 465 15.65 -32.16 39.06
N LEU A 466 14.37 -32.45 38.80
CA LEU A 466 13.87 -33.83 38.86
C LEU A 466 12.70 -34.06 37.87
N ALA A 467 12.68 -35.27 37.31
CA ALA A 467 11.76 -35.77 36.29
C ALA A 467 11.06 -37.04 36.80
N ALA A 468 9.89 -37.37 36.25
CA ALA A 468 9.34 -38.73 36.13
C ALA A 468 8.19 -38.68 35.10
N THR A 469 8.36 -39.15 33.85
CA THR A 469 8.12 -40.51 33.29
C THR A 469 6.72 -41.09 33.49
N LEU A 470 6.03 -41.39 32.37
CA LEU A 470 5.65 -42.74 31.91
C LEU A 470 5.11 -42.70 30.44
N ARG A 471 5.37 -43.75 29.67
CA ARG A 471 5.02 -43.97 28.22
C ARG A 471 3.79 -44.94 28.10
N PRO A 472 3.53 -45.61 26.94
CA PRO A 472 2.78 -45.20 25.73
C PRO A 472 1.61 -46.19 25.41
N ILE A 473 0.84 -46.01 24.32
CA ILE A 473 0.16 -47.09 23.52
C ILE A 473 -0.25 -46.54 22.13
N SER A 474 -0.19 -47.42 21.11
CA SER A 474 -0.69 -47.36 19.72
C SER A 474 -0.92 -48.84 19.27
N PRO A 475 -1.51 -49.23 18.12
CA PRO A 475 -2.43 -48.62 17.13
C PRO A 475 -3.66 -49.52 16.77
N ALA A 476 -4.59 -49.05 15.92
CA ALA A 476 -5.43 -49.86 15.00
C ALA A 476 -6.14 -48.96 13.95
N THR A 477 -5.77 -48.97 12.66
CA THR A 477 -6.43 -49.64 11.50
C THR A 477 -7.92 -49.37 11.25
N ALA A 478 -8.26 -48.76 10.11
CA ALA A 478 -9.15 -49.33 9.08
C ALA A 478 -9.23 -48.43 7.83
N ALA A 479 -9.17 -49.06 6.65
CA ALA A 479 -9.32 -48.49 5.32
C ALA A 479 -10.63 -48.99 4.69
N VAL A 480 -11.29 -48.21 3.82
CA VAL A 480 -12.23 -48.74 2.80
C VAL A 480 -12.17 -47.89 1.51
N ARG A 481 -12.29 -48.59 0.38
CA ARG A 481 -12.10 -48.21 -1.02
C ARG A 481 -13.39 -47.74 -1.75
N TYR A 482 -13.14 -47.08 -2.89
CA TYR A 482 -13.94 -46.71 -4.10
C TYR A 482 -15.10 -47.64 -4.57
N PRO A 483 -15.93 -47.18 -5.55
CA PRO A 483 -15.65 -47.53 -6.96
C PRO A 483 -15.93 -46.44 -8.03
N LEU A 484 -15.46 -46.76 -9.24
CA LEU A 484 -15.42 -46.03 -10.53
C LEU A 484 -16.63 -46.32 -11.46
N PHE A 485 -16.98 -45.34 -12.32
CA PHE A 485 -17.45 -45.36 -13.76
C PHE A 485 -18.50 -46.37 -14.28
N PRO A 486 -19.37 -46.04 -15.30
CA PRO A 486 -18.92 -45.77 -16.69
C PRO A 486 -19.75 -44.80 -17.58
N LEU A 487 -19.16 -44.55 -18.77
CA LEU A 487 -19.65 -43.81 -19.95
C LEU A 487 -20.86 -44.45 -20.67
N ALA A 488 -21.69 -43.65 -21.36
CA ALA A 488 -22.25 -43.95 -22.69
C ALA A 488 -22.93 -42.73 -23.36
N CYS A 489 -23.04 -42.82 -24.68
CA CYS A 489 -23.31 -41.80 -25.71
C CYS A 489 -24.79 -41.77 -26.16
N GLY A 490 -25.26 -40.69 -26.82
CA GLY A 490 -26.23 -40.78 -27.92
C GLY A 490 -27.56 -40.01 -27.85
N HIS A 491 -27.65 -38.94 -28.65
CA HIS A 491 -28.74 -38.51 -29.56
C HIS A 491 -30.18 -38.13 -29.11
N GLN A 492 -30.55 -36.94 -29.59
CA GLN A 492 -31.79 -36.53 -30.27
C GLN A 492 -33.04 -36.05 -29.50
N VAL A 493 -33.54 -34.95 -30.07
CA VAL A 493 -34.64 -34.04 -29.75
C VAL A 493 -36.00 -34.70 -30.00
N SER A 494 -36.99 -34.47 -29.12
CA SER A 494 -38.36 -34.12 -29.56
C SER A 494 -39.22 -33.45 -28.49
N ALA A 495 -39.85 -32.40 -28.99
CA ALA A 495 -40.93 -31.53 -28.53
C ALA A 495 -41.90 -31.99 -27.42
N VAL A 496 -42.07 -31.06 -26.47
CA VAL A 496 -43.34 -30.56 -25.91
C VAL A 496 -44.11 -31.49 -24.97
N THR A 497 -43.97 -31.19 -23.67
CA THR A 497 -45.14 -31.03 -22.80
C THR A 497 -44.85 -29.88 -21.83
N MET A 498 -45.58 -28.76 -21.99
CA MET A 498 -45.58 -27.63 -21.06
C MET A 498 -46.18 -28.07 -19.73
N ALA A 499 -45.36 -28.69 -18.87
CA ALA A 499 -45.61 -28.73 -17.44
C ALA A 499 -45.09 -27.42 -16.87
N LYS A 500 -45.91 -26.69 -16.10
CA LYS A 500 -45.45 -25.59 -15.25
C LYS A 500 -44.31 -26.10 -14.38
N GLU A 501 -43.07 -25.81 -14.75
CA GLU A 501 -41.96 -25.85 -13.80
C GLU A 501 -42.31 -24.84 -12.71
N VAL A 502 -42.65 -25.34 -11.53
CA VAL A 502 -42.69 -24.50 -10.33
C VAL A 502 -41.24 -24.12 -10.07
N ASP A 503 -40.81 -22.99 -10.64
CA ASP A 503 -39.48 -22.42 -10.36
C ASP A 503 -39.33 -22.35 -8.84
N ARG A 504 -38.41 -23.16 -8.30
CA ARG A 504 -38.11 -23.14 -6.88
C ARG A 504 -37.05 -22.07 -6.63
N PHE A 505 -37.41 -21.07 -5.84
CA PHE A 505 -36.57 -19.90 -5.59
C PHE A 505 -35.89 -19.99 -4.23
N VAL A 506 -34.66 -19.46 -4.14
CA VAL A 506 -34.04 -19.03 -2.88
C VAL A 506 -34.39 -17.56 -2.62
N GLU A 507 -34.66 -17.17 -1.38
CA GLU A 507 -34.70 -15.75 -0.98
C GLU A 507 -33.29 -15.32 -0.56
N LEU A 508 -32.63 -14.52 -1.40
CA LEU A 508 -31.31 -13.97 -1.12
C LEU A 508 -31.46 -12.53 -0.58
N VAL A 509 -31.04 -12.32 0.67
CA VAL A 509 -31.07 -11.01 1.33
C VAL A 509 -29.65 -10.45 1.38
N VAL A 510 -29.35 -9.51 0.49
CA VAL A 510 -28.06 -8.85 0.42
C VAL A 510 -28.07 -7.56 1.23
N VAL A 511 -27.27 -7.52 2.29
CA VAL A 511 -27.13 -6.39 3.21
C VAL A 511 -25.84 -5.63 2.89
N ARG A 512 -25.90 -4.31 2.75
CA ARG A 512 -24.67 -3.50 2.68
C ARG A 512 -24.02 -3.44 4.07
N HIS A 513 -22.70 -3.54 4.16
CA HIS A 513 -22.00 -3.40 5.45
C HIS A 513 -22.37 -2.09 6.20
N GLY A 514 -22.12 -2.08 7.52
CA GLY A 514 -22.28 -0.89 8.35
C GLY A 514 -21.33 0.26 7.98
N GLU A 515 -21.64 1.47 8.42
CA GLU A 515 -20.81 2.64 8.17
C GLU A 515 -19.37 2.49 8.71
N THR A 516 -18.40 2.91 7.91
CA THR A 516 -17.01 3.12 8.36
C THR A 516 -16.70 4.62 8.42
N SER A 517 -15.65 4.99 9.14
CA SER A 517 -15.16 6.39 9.17
C SER A 517 -14.86 6.96 7.77
N TRP A 518 -14.57 6.10 6.80
CA TRP A 518 -14.34 6.51 5.42
C TRP A 518 -15.65 6.71 4.65
N ASN A 519 -16.71 5.96 4.97
CA ASN A 519 -18.03 6.21 4.40
C ASN A 519 -18.56 7.58 4.86
N SER A 520 -18.45 7.90 6.15
CA SER A 520 -18.88 9.20 6.69
C SER A 520 -18.12 10.37 6.07
N SER A 521 -16.83 10.18 5.77
CA SER A 521 -15.96 11.19 5.17
C SER A 521 -15.95 11.18 3.63
N ARG A 522 -16.85 10.43 2.97
CA ARG A 522 -16.96 10.32 1.50
C ARG A 522 -15.69 9.85 0.79
N ILE A 523 -14.86 9.06 1.46
CA ILE A 523 -13.60 8.52 0.93
C ILE A 523 -13.89 7.20 0.20
N VAL A 524 -13.38 7.04 -1.03
CA VAL A 524 -13.50 5.80 -1.81
C VAL A 524 -12.59 4.73 -1.22
N GLN A 525 -13.17 3.59 -0.82
CA GLN A 525 -12.47 2.55 -0.07
C GLN A 525 -11.79 1.51 -0.95
N GLY A 526 -12.37 1.14 -2.10
CA GLY A 526 -11.85 0.03 -2.89
C GLY A 526 -11.79 -1.26 -2.06
N GLN A 527 -10.68 -1.97 -2.21
CA GLN A 527 -10.27 -3.12 -1.39
C GLN A 527 -9.52 -2.73 -0.10
N MET A 528 -9.42 -1.44 0.23
CA MET A 528 -8.90 -1.00 1.53
C MET A 528 -9.95 -1.29 2.60
N ASP A 529 -9.50 -1.64 3.80
CA ASP A 529 -10.34 -2.30 4.79
C ASP A 529 -10.44 -1.53 6.12
N PRO A 530 -11.09 -0.34 6.12
CA PRO A 530 -11.34 0.39 7.35
C PRO A 530 -12.43 -0.33 8.17
N GLU A 531 -12.23 -0.38 9.49
CA GLU A 531 -13.18 -0.96 10.44
C GLU A 531 -14.50 -0.16 10.51
N LEU A 532 -15.56 -0.81 11.02
CA LEU A 532 -16.82 -0.13 11.30
C LEU A 532 -16.61 0.97 12.35
N ASN A 533 -17.15 2.17 12.10
CA ASN A 533 -17.23 3.19 13.15
C ASN A 533 -18.36 2.81 14.14
N GLU A 534 -18.47 3.53 15.25
CA GLU A 534 -19.50 3.23 16.27
C GLU A 534 -20.92 3.32 15.70
N ILE A 535 -21.18 4.25 14.77
CA ILE A 535 -22.45 4.35 14.05
C ILE A 535 -22.71 3.08 13.22
N GLY A 536 -21.71 2.57 12.51
CA GLY A 536 -21.81 1.37 11.69
C GLY A 536 -22.05 0.10 12.50
N LYS A 537 -21.44 -0.01 13.69
CA LYS A 537 -21.74 -1.10 14.64
C LYS A 537 -23.19 -1.03 15.11
N GLN A 538 -23.70 0.17 15.43
CA GLN A 538 -25.10 0.36 15.80
C GLN A 538 -26.06 0.03 14.64
N GLN A 539 -25.77 0.49 13.43
CA GLN A 539 -26.52 0.15 12.22
C GLN A 539 -26.60 -1.37 12.03
N ALA A 540 -25.46 -2.08 12.20
CA ALA A 540 -25.40 -3.53 12.11
C ALA A 540 -26.32 -4.23 13.14
N VAL A 541 -26.41 -3.71 14.37
CA VAL A 541 -27.33 -4.23 15.39
C VAL A 541 -28.79 -4.02 15.00
N VAL A 542 -29.14 -2.85 14.44
CA VAL A 542 -30.52 -2.55 14.05
C VAL A 542 -30.97 -3.44 12.90
N VAL A 543 -30.14 -3.61 11.86
CA VAL A 543 -30.47 -4.51 10.75
C VAL A 543 -30.54 -5.97 11.22
N ALA A 544 -29.68 -6.38 12.15
CA ALA A 544 -29.73 -7.72 12.74
C ALA A 544 -31.07 -7.99 13.47
N ARG A 545 -31.54 -7.05 14.30
CA ARG A 545 -32.86 -7.15 14.95
C ARG A 545 -34.00 -7.23 13.95
N ARG A 546 -33.93 -6.46 12.86
CA ARG A 546 -34.93 -6.52 11.78
C ARG A 546 -34.96 -7.89 11.12
N LEU A 547 -33.79 -8.49 10.86
CA LEU A 547 -33.65 -9.79 10.20
C LEU A 547 -34.14 -10.93 11.09
N ALA A 548 -33.91 -10.85 12.41
CA ALA A 548 -34.36 -11.84 13.39
C ALA A 548 -35.88 -11.88 13.61
N ARG A 549 -36.62 -10.80 13.27
CA ARG A 549 -38.10 -10.79 13.29
C ARG A 549 -38.74 -11.57 12.13
N LYS A 550 -37.94 -12.06 11.17
CA LYS A 550 -38.37 -12.86 10.03
C LYS A 550 -37.97 -14.33 10.21
N ALA A 551 -38.30 -15.19 9.25
CA ALA A 551 -37.82 -16.56 9.21
C ALA A 551 -36.29 -16.63 9.35
N ARG A 552 -35.81 -17.55 10.20
CA ARG A 552 -34.38 -17.80 10.46
C ARG A 552 -33.70 -18.16 9.14
N PRO A 553 -32.58 -17.50 8.79
CA PRO A 553 -31.86 -17.83 7.57
C PRO A 553 -31.18 -19.20 7.71
N ALA A 554 -31.03 -19.92 6.61
CA ALA A 554 -30.31 -21.18 6.56
C ALA A 554 -28.78 -20.98 6.58
N ALA A 555 -28.31 -19.88 5.97
CA ALA A 555 -26.89 -19.54 5.92
C ALA A 555 -26.66 -18.03 5.88
N ILE A 556 -25.46 -17.61 6.31
CA ILE A 556 -24.99 -16.22 6.24
C ILE A 556 -23.58 -16.19 5.64
N TYR A 557 -23.38 -15.36 4.61
CA TYR A 557 -22.10 -15.19 3.93
C TYR A 557 -21.59 -13.74 4.03
N SER A 558 -20.27 -13.54 4.01
CA SER A 558 -19.65 -12.21 3.97
C SER A 558 -18.68 -12.08 2.80
N SER A 559 -18.48 -10.86 2.33
CA SER A 559 -17.22 -10.50 1.68
C SER A 559 -16.06 -10.67 2.65
N ASP A 560 -14.86 -10.85 2.09
CA ASP A 560 -13.56 -10.99 2.75
C ASP A 560 -13.07 -9.73 3.48
N LEU A 561 -13.67 -8.56 3.24
CA LEU A 561 -13.31 -7.32 3.91
C LEU A 561 -13.83 -7.31 5.36
N LYS A 562 -12.97 -6.93 6.31
CA LYS A 562 -13.22 -6.88 7.76
C LYS A 562 -14.52 -6.18 8.10
N ARG A 563 -14.84 -5.05 7.46
CA ARG A 563 -16.12 -4.34 7.70
C ARG A 563 -17.36 -5.18 7.38
N ALA A 564 -17.31 -6.01 6.33
CA ALA A 564 -18.39 -6.92 5.98
C ALA A 564 -18.43 -8.12 6.95
N ALA A 565 -17.26 -8.66 7.30
CA ALA A 565 -17.14 -9.74 8.29
C ALA A 565 -17.60 -9.32 9.70
N GLU A 566 -17.29 -8.10 10.14
CA GLU A 566 -17.77 -7.51 11.41
C GLU A 566 -19.28 -7.35 11.41
N THR A 567 -19.85 -6.85 10.32
CA THR A 567 -21.30 -6.74 10.15
C THR A 567 -21.96 -8.13 10.23
N VAL A 568 -21.38 -9.15 9.58
CA VAL A 568 -21.86 -10.56 9.66
C VAL A 568 -21.76 -11.11 11.07
N LYS A 569 -20.66 -10.90 11.79
CA LYS A 569 -20.51 -11.36 13.17
C LYS A 569 -21.64 -10.83 14.06
N ILE A 570 -22.03 -9.57 13.87
CA ILE A 570 -23.15 -8.95 14.61
C ILE A 570 -24.49 -9.59 14.20
N ILE A 571 -24.74 -9.78 12.89
CA ILE A 571 -25.99 -10.39 12.40
C ILE A 571 -26.10 -11.86 12.85
N ALA A 572 -25.06 -12.67 12.67
CA ALA A 572 -25.03 -14.08 13.01
C ALA A 572 -25.30 -14.33 14.50
N LYS A 573 -24.73 -13.48 15.37
CA LYS A 573 -24.97 -13.55 16.82
C LYS A 573 -26.42 -13.30 17.20
N VAL A 574 -27.13 -12.41 16.50
CA VAL A 574 -28.53 -12.05 16.81
C VAL A 574 -29.52 -13.01 16.14
N CYS A 575 -29.21 -13.52 14.95
CA CYS A 575 -30.04 -14.47 14.22
C CYS A 575 -29.84 -15.93 14.66
N ASP A 576 -28.89 -16.19 15.56
CA ASP A 576 -28.50 -17.53 16.04
C ASP A 576 -28.19 -18.47 14.86
N VAL A 577 -27.24 -18.13 13.99
CA VAL A 577 -26.87 -18.98 12.83
C VAL A 577 -25.37 -19.21 12.85
N SER A 578 -24.94 -20.46 12.63
CA SER A 578 -23.52 -20.79 12.53
C SER A 578 -22.90 -20.03 11.37
N ASN A 579 -21.83 -19.29 11.67
CA ASN A 579 -21.01 -18.68 10.63
C ASN A 579 -20.14 -19.78 10.05
N ASP A 580 -20.65 -20.50 9.04
CA ASP A 580 -19.84 -21.38 8.22
C ASP A 580 -18.90 -20.50 7.40
N GLY A 581 -17.80 -20.09 8.02
CA GLY A 581 -16.77 -19.19 7.49
C GLY A 581 -15.97 -19.79 6.35
N GLY A 582 -16.63 -20.36 5.34
CA GLY A 582 -16.03 -21.18 4.30
C GLY A 582 -16.51 -20.79 2.92
N GLU A 583 -16.10 -19.61 2.46
CA GLU A 583 -15.56 -19.32 1.13
C GLU A 583 -15.59 -17.79 0.94
N SER A 584 -14.42 -17.16 1.06
CA SER A 584 -14.26 -15.76 0.69
C SER A 584 -14.70 -15.57 -0.76
N LEU A 585 -15.43 -14.49 -1.06
CA LEU A 585 -15.74 -14.00 -2.42
C LEU A 585 -14.50 -13.85 -3.35
N ASN A 586 -13.27 -14.08 -2.85
CA ASN A 586 -12.01 -14.04 -3.60
C ASN A 586 -11.68 -15.28 -4.44
N GLN A 587 -12.38 -16.42 -4.33
CA GLN A 587 -12.01 -17.57 -5.16
C GLN A 587 -12.35 -17.43 -6.66
N LEU A 588 -13.18 -16.46 -7.06
CA LEU A 588 -13.53 -16.25 -8.47
C LEU A 588 -13.71 -14.78 -8.77
N SER A 589 -12.62 -14.08 -9.04
CA SER A 589 -12.60 -12.70 -9.53
C SER A 589 -13.12 -12.55 -10.97
N GLU A 590 -14.06 -13.39 -11.40
CA GLU A 590 -14.71 -13.22 -12.70
C GLU A 590 -16.23 -13.08 -12.63
N GLN A 591 -17.00 -13.73 -11.74
CA GLN A 591 -18.48 -13.53 -11.76
C GLN A 591 -19.15 -13.81 -10.40
N GLY A 592 -19.36 -12.78 -9.57
CA GLY A 592 -20.12 -12.89 -8.30
C GLY A 592 -21.55 -13.45 -8.47
N ILE A 593 -22.12 -13.30 -9.66
CA ILE A 593 -23.40 -13.91 -10.07
C ILE A 593 -23.30 -15.44 -10.11
N SER A 594 -22.22 -16.00 -10.66
CA SER A 594 -22.03 -17.46 -10.80
C SER A 594 -21.98 -18.14 -9.42
N TYR A 595 -21.32 -17.51 -8.45
CA TYR A 595 -21.29 -18.01 -7.07
C TYR A 595 -22.67 -17.96 -6.42
N LEU A 596 -23.38 -16.83 -6.51
CA LEU A 596 -24.71 -16.70 -5.92
C LEU A 596 -25.74 -17.63 -6.60
N ASN A 597 -25.55 -17.98 -7.87
CA ASN A 597 -26.31 -19.04 -8.53
C ASN A 597 -26.00 -20.44 -7.96
N LYS A 598 -24.74 -20.75 -7.62
CA LYS A 598 -24.39 -22.01 -6.92
C LYS A 598 -24.99 -22.05 -5.51
N VAL A 599 -24.94 -20.94 -4.77
CA VAL A 599 -25.61 -20.82 -3.46
C VAL A 599 -27.12 -21.04 -3.63
N ALA A 600 -27.73 -20.47 -4.67
CA ALA A 600 -29.15 -20.66 -4.96
C ALA A 600 -29.51 -22.13 -5.27
N GLN A 601 -28.63 -22.87 -5.93
CA GLN A 601 -28.81 -24.30 -6.19
C GLN A 601 -28.74 -25.15 -4.91
N ASN A 602 -27.93 -24.75 -3.93
CA ASN A 602 -27.75 -25.47 -2.67
C ASN A 602 -28.84 -25.16 -1.62
N HIS A 603 -29.49 -24.00 -1.73
CA HIS A 603 -30.42 -23.45 -0.73
C HIS A 603 -31.84 -23.24 -1.29
N ILE A 604 -32.29 -24.16 -2.15
CA ILE A 604 -33.60 -24.06 -2.80
C ILE A 604 -34.74 -24.05 -1.77
N GLY A 605 -35.58 -23.01 -1.78
CA GLY A 605 -36.68 -22.84 -0.83
C GLY A 605 -36.27 -22.26 0.52
N GLU A 606 -34.98 -21.95 0.70
CA GLU A 606 -34.44 -21.39 1.93
C GLU A 606 -34.19 -19.88 1.79
N ARG A 607 -33.85 -19.26 2.92
CA ARG A 607 -33.48 -17.85 3.03
C ARG A 607 -31.99 -17.74 3.35
N VAL A 608 -31.25 -17.01 2.53
CA VAL A 608 -29.80 -16.82 2.68
C VAL A 608 -29.48 -15.34 2.84
N ILE A 609 -28.60 -15.01 3.78
CA ILE A 609 -28.14 -13.63 3.99
C ILE A 609 -26.73 -13.48 3.44
N VAL A 610 -26.47 -12.41 2.70
CA VAL A 610 -25.13 -12.07 2.19
C VAL A 610 -24.81 -10.65 2.57
N VAL A 611 -23.63 -10.40 3.16
CA VAL A 611 -23.18 -9.03 3.43
C VAL A 611 -22.10 -8.62 2.44
N GLY A 612 -22.32 -7.50 1.76
CA GLY A 612 -21.45 -7.02 0.69
C GLY A 612 -21.35 -5.50 0.58
N HIS A 613 -20.89 -5.05 -0.58
CA HIS A 613 -20.52 -3.66 -0.87
C HIS A 613 -21.50 -2.98 -1.80
N GLY A 614 -21.53 -1.64 -1.76
CA GLY A 614 -22.43 -0.83 -2.59
C GLY A 614 -22.31 -1.10 -4.10
N ALA A 615 -21.10 -1.10 -4.68
CA ALA A 615 -20.94 -1.37 -6.12
C ALA A 615 -21.31 -2.81 -6.50
N ALA A 616 -20.94 -3.79 -5.67
CA ALA A 616 -21.32 -5.18 -5.90
C ALA A 616 -22.86 -5.34 -5.93
N ILE A 617 -23.58 -4.72 -4.97
CA ILE A 617 -25.05 -4.73 -4.93
C ILE A 617 -25.63 -4.05 -6.17
N LEU A 618 -25.07 -2.91 -6.61
CA LEU A 618 -25.50 -2.25 -7.84
C LEU A 618 -25.33 -3.14 -9.08
N GLU A 619 -24.27 -3.93 -9.12
CA GLU A 619 -24.03 -4.86 -10.24
C GLU A 619 -25.01 -6.04 -10.23
N LEU A 620 -25.29 -6.64 -9.05
CA LEU A 620 -26.31 -7.68 -8.91
C LEU A 620 -27.69 -7.19 -9.36
N CYS A 621 -28.02 -5.96 -9.01
CA CYS A 621 -29.24 -5.28 -9.41
C CYS A 621 -29.39 -5.08 -10.93
N ARG A 622 -28.28 -4.95 -11.69
CA ARG A 622 -28.31 -4.88 -13.16
C ARG A 622 -28.56 -6.25 -13.82
N HIS A 623 -28.26 -7.32 -13.10
CA HIS A 623 -28.39 -8.69 -13.59
C HIS A 623 -29.81 -9.27 -13.48
N THR A 624 -30.76 -8.52 -12.90
CA THR A 624 -32.13 -9.01 -12.71
C THR A 624 -32.90 -9.05 -14.02
N ASP A 625 -33.94 -9.87 -14.09
CA ASP A 625 -34.86 -9.96 -15.21
C ASP A 625 -36.29 -9.59 -14.75
N PRO A 626 -36.87 -8.47 -15.23
CA PRO A 626 -36.29 -7.55 -16.22
C PRO A 626 -35.11 -6.73 -15.65
N PRO A 627 -34.16 -6.30 -16.50
CA PRO A 627 -33.03 -5.49 -16.09
C PRO A 627 -33.52 -4.13 -15.60
N ASN A 628 -33.20 -3.79 -14.35
CA ASN A 628 -33.73 -2.59 -13.73
C ASN A 628 -32.79 -1.39 -13.97
N SER A 629 -33.06 -0.66 -15.05
CA SER A 629 -32.29 0.54 -15.45
C SER A 629 -32.54 1.77 -14.57
N SER A 630 -33.52 1.74 -13.67
CA SER A 630 -33.98 2.88 -12.87
C SER A 630 -33.35 2.97 -11.46
N ILE A 631 -32.42 2.07 -11.13
CA ILE A 631 -31.87 1.97 -9.77
C ILE A 631 -31.00 3.18 -9.44
N ARG A 632 -31.28 3.81 -8.30
CA ARG A 632 -30.50 4.94 -7.76
C ARG A 632 -29.02 4.53 -7.73
N ARG A 633 -28.12 5.38 -8.22
CA ARG A 633 -26.64 5.20 -8.17
C ARG A 633 -26.07 5.03 -6.75
N LYS A 634 -26.89 5.08 -5.70
CA LYS A 634 -26.52 5.11 -4.29
C LYS A 634 -27.29 4.03 -3.51
N ILE A 635 -26.57 3.05 -2.94
CA ILE A 635 -27.11 2.01 -2.04
C ILE A 635 -26.76 2.40 -0.59
N PRO A 636 -27.72 2.69 0.31
CA PRO A 636 -27.40 3.12 1.68
C PRO A 636 -26.72 2.04 2.52
N ASN A 637 -25.91 2.44 3.52
CA ASN A 637 -25.31 1.48 4.47
C ASN A 637 -26.41 0.69 5.21
N THR A 638 -26.15 -0.59 5.50
CA THR A 638 -27.13 -1.53 6.09
C THR A 638 -28.45 -1.69 5.36
N SER A 639 -28.60 -1.14 4.15
CA SER A 639 -29.82 -1.33 3.36
C SER A 639 -30.03 -2.79 2.97
N LEU A 640 -31.29 -3.19 2.95
CA LEU A 640 -31.73 -4.52 2.56
C LEU A 640 -32.04 -4.55 1.07
N ASN A 641 -31.47 -5.53 0.37
CA ASN A 641 -31.70 -5.81 -1.05
C ASN A 641 -32.15 -7.27 -1.17
N ILE A 642 -33.38 -7.51 -1.61
CA ILE A 642 -34.00 -8.83 -1.62
C ILE A 642 -34.11 -9.30 -3.06
N PHE A 643 -33.47 -10.43 -3.35
CA PHE A 643 -33.51 -11.10 -4.64
C PHE A 643 -34.16 -12.47 -4.49
N ARG A 644 -34.97 -12.88 -5.47
CA ARG A 644 -35.29 -14.29 -5.68
C ARG A 644 -34.42 -14.81 -6.80
N ILE A 645 -33.74 -15.93 -6.56
CA ILE A 645 -32.94 -16.59 -7.60
C ILE A 645 -33.56 -17.97 -7.84
N SER A 646 -33.90 -18.29 -9.09
CA SER A 646 -34.34 -19.66 -9.41
C SER A 646 -33.14 -20.60 -9.32
N GLY A 647 -33.26 -21.65 -8.49
CA GLY A 647 -32.23 -22.68 -8.39
C GLY A 647 -32.16 -23.58 -9.64
N VAL A 648 -33.13 -23.48 -10.55
CA VAL A 648 -33.21 -24.29 -11.78
C VAL A 648 -32.78 -23.49 -13.00
N THR A 649 -33.36 -22.30 -13.19
CA THR A 649 -33.11 -21.47 -14.39
C THR A 649 -32.00 -20.44 -14.19
N GLY A 650 -31.58 -20.20 -12.94
CA GLY A 650 -30.62 -19.14 -12.60
C GLY A 650 -31.18 -17.73 -12.81
N ARG A 651 -32.50 -17.58 -12.95
CA ARG A 651 -33.19 -16.30 -13.16
C ARG A 651 -33.23 -15.47 -11.87
N TRP A 652 -32.88 -14.18 -11.96
CA TRP A 652 -32.85 -13.24 -10.84
C TRP A 652 -34.03 -12.28 -10.87
N ILE A 653 -34.78 -12.19 -9.78
CA ILE A 653 -35.89 -11.25 -9.61
C ILE A 653 -35.59 -10.34 -8.42
N LEU A 654 -35.58 -9.03 -8.63
CA LEU A 654 -35.38 -8.05 -7.56
C LEU A 654 -36.74 -7.72 -6.91
N GLU A 655 -36.94 -8.13 -5.66
CA GLU A 655 -38.17 -7.79 -4.90
C GLU A 655 -38.03 -6.45 -4.16
N ARG A 656 -36.82 -6.13 -3.68
CA ARG A 656 -36.57 -4.91 -2.92
C ARG A 656 -35.14 -4.43 -3.10
N CYS A 657 -34.92 -3.13 -3.25
CA CYS A 657 -33.59 -2.53 -3.39
C CYS A 657 -33.44 -1.32 -2.48
N GLY A 658 -32.34 -1.27 -1.73
CA GLY A 658 -32.00 -0.11 -0.91
C GLY A 658 -32.94 0.17 0.26
N ASP A 659 -33.63 -0.84 0.81
CA ASP A 659 -34.60 -0.65 1.90
C ASP A 659 -33.91 -0.35 3.23
N VAL A 660 -34.17 0.86 3.74
CA VAL A 660 -33.68 1.39 5.01
C VAL A 660 -34.80 1.63 6.03
N GLY A 661 -36.01 1.13 5.80
CA GLY A 661 -37.16 1.33 6.69
C GLY A 661 -36.97 0.79 8.12
N HIS A 662 -35.95 -0.02 8.35
CA HIS A 662 -35.56 -0.47 9.70
C HIS A 662 -34.77 0.58 10.50
N LEU A 663 -34.23 1.61 9.84
CA LEU A 663 -33.45 2.68 10.46
C LEU A 663 -34.34 3.83 10.97
N SER A 664 -35.57 3.95 10.48
CA SER A 664 -36.51 5.01 10.87
C SER A 664 -37.10 4.85 12.28
N GLU A 665 -37.10 3.62 12.83
CA GLU A 665 -37.67 3.34 14.17
C GLU A 665 -36.83 3.91 15.33
N ASN A 666 -35.58 4.34 15.11
CA ASN A 666 -34.62 4.69 16.16
C ASN A 666 -33.90 6.05 15.96
N GLY A 667 -34.44 6.98 15.16
CA GLY A 667 -33.87 8.33 15.03
C GLY A 667 -32.58 8.44 14.21
N PHE A 668 -32.17 7.40 13.46
CA PHE A 668 -30.98 7.44 12.61
C PHE A 668 -31.13 8.32 11.35
N LEU A 669 -32.29 8.93 11.12
CA LEU A 669 -32.64 9.57 9.85
C LEU A 669 -31.93 10.90 9.55
N GLU A 670 -31.30 11.57 10.52
CA GLU A 670 -30.61 12.84 10.24
C GLU A 670 -29.13 12.68 9.81
N ASN A 671 -28.49 11.53 10.09
CA ASN A 671 -27.08 11.29 9.72
C ASN A 671 -26.85 10.13 8.72
N ALA A 672 -27.90 9.42 8.28
CA ALA A 672 -27.76 8.15 7.54
C ALA A 672 -27.72 8.23 5.99
N PHE A 673 -27.74 9.42 5.38
CA PHE A 673 -27.69 9.57 3.91
C PHE A 673 -26.29 9.86 3.33
N GLY A 674 -25.23 9.37 3.98
CA GLY A 674 -23.86 9.34 3.45
C GLY A 674 -23.58 8.20 2.45
N GLY A 675 -24.62 7.68 1.77
CA GLY A 675 -24.48 6.62 0.78
C GLY A 675 -23.85 7.13 -0.51
N ASP A 676 -22.56 7.44 -0.52
CA ASP A 676 -21.88 7.82 -1.76
C ASP A 676 -21.42 6.60 -2.56
N GLY A 677 -21.32 6.78 -3.88
CA GLY A 677 -20.81 5.81 -4.86
C GLY A 677 -19.31 5.56 -4.71
N ALA A 678 -18.87 5.29 -3.48
CA ALA A 678 -17.49 5.25 -3.01
C ALA A 678 -17.05 3.85 -2.51
N SER A 679 -17.91 2.84 -2.67
CA SER A 679 -17.54 1.44 -2.45
C SER A 679 -17.46 0.74 -3.80
N ALA A 680 -16.41 1.03 -4.57
CA ALA A 680 -16.01 0.22 -5.72
C ALA A 680 -15.30 -1.04 -5.23
#